data_AF-A0A7S2WLU6-F1
#
_entry.id   AF-A0A7S2WLU6-F1
#
_cell.length_a   1.000
_cell.length_b   1.000
_cell.length_c   1.000
_cell.angle_alpha   90.00
_cell.angle_beta   90.00
_cell.angle_gamma   90.00
#
_symmetry.space_group_name_H-M   'P 1'
#
loop_
_entity.id
_entity.type
_entity.pdbx_description
1 polymer ?
#
loop_
_entity_poly.entity_id
_entity_poly.type
_entity_poly.pdbx_seq_one_letter_code
_entity_poly.pdbx_strand_id
1 'polypeptide(L)'
;GSLRKEHGGDFLRKALIEAQVPSRLICLAIRERSPPLLAASFPGSSVSMEIAETLIKPETNSSSHLLPLTGNSVGMSDGVGASGATAAMPSATDHINLLEALASIIGIHGTNRTAFISCMIEFKGRTMVELSRITCDALTAVFHQCKSSSVGGMSQRDIQNYMKLCGVDASAIPQQRIANILNKYSTTTAGDTGKECKYLTLDGFLTYYRDTVQSNEVQVRCDLNNFGFRPDMSFRPEEARVLTTGDHMCNYQRSESVAIDISIMLKSEAPLQIGHLAELGLSSFYLYQLAYCANEHVAEYILAWCTYRKDTSSLLVDTLRSLRRAQPNWGGNEIIQACTMILRILAALPDDKQQERITTIMQSMEKAHPHAEAGVGLLSAAKELSSRHTQSYSTDYHHGYFDRYVDVLKELQQQQEIYKWMSERRSLWGWMEQWLRSDLVSASQHQSRSDYLSGRDGGPMHPSGTIRCHNHSDSDINAGMNDSEDEDDDSRYGLPYEHDNYMNEGRVIVSSAGINAVNGDYMRNGSFDNVAKYYKTGLWKDREEVFSLFRCRLSDQTRRWYISIVPKNIAPGTNKDIDFYSAPALNDHCEYPPESTWATSKGEGLDPPPTLTWKSDVVIPDTEEDPSENGRMLTVEDDGIEDEADQGQMRFL
;
A
#
# COMPACT_ATOMS: atom_id res chain seq x y z
N GLY A 1 29.79 11.60 45.86
CA GLY A 1 30.28 12.03 44.54
C GLY A 1 29.39 11.48 43.46
N SER A 2 28.27 12.15 43.18
CA SER A 2 27.35 11.85 42.09
C SER A 2 27.45 12.99 41.08
N LEU A 3 28.27 12.80 40.06
CA LEU A 3 28.48 13.74 38.96
C LEU A 3 28.18 13.01 37.65
N ARG A 4 27.04 13.38 37.05
CA ARG A 4 26.78 13.51 35.60
C ARG A 4 27.34 12.40 34.70
N LYS A 5 26.54 11.37 34.42
CA LYS A 5 26.71 10.49 33.25
C LYS A 5 25.74 10.78 32.09
N GLU A 6 24.73 11.62 32.27
CA GLU A 6 23.68 11.83 31.25
C GLU A 6 23.93 13.02 30.31
N HIS A 7 24.89 13.91 30.56
CA HIS A 7 25.06 15.14 29.75
C HIS A 7 26.16 15.06 28.68
N GLY A 8 26.98 13.99 28.68
CA GLY A 8 28.09 13.86 27.73
C GLY A 8 27.63 13.58 26.31
N GLY A 9 26.59 12.74 26.16
CA GLY A 9 26.00 12.39 24.87
C GLY A 9 25.41 13.61 24.17
N ASP A 10 24.63 14.42 24.88
CA ASP A 10 24.01 15.63 24.32
C ASP A 10 25.03 16.69 23.93
N PHE A 11 26.09 16.87 24.73
CA PHE A 11 27.17 17.80 24.39
C PHE A 11 27.91 17.34 23.13
N LEU A 12 28.25 16.06 23.04
CA LEU A 12 28.90 15.51 21.84
C LEU A 12 27.97 15.58 20.62
N ARG A 13 26.67 15.28 20.79
CA ARG A 13 25.66 15.38 19.72
C ARG A 13 25.59 16.81 19.19
N LYS A 14 25.47 17.80 20.08
CA LYS A 14 25.48 19.22 19.71
C LYS A 14 26.76 19.59 18.99
N ALA A 15 27.92 19.15 19.49
CA ALA A 15 29.20 19.41 18.84
C ALA A 15 29.29 18.77 17.43
N LEU A 16 28.74 17.57 17.22
CA LEU A 16 28.69 16.91 15.91
C LEU A 16 27.75 17.63 14.92
N ILE A 17 26.62 18.12 15.42
CA ILE A 17 25.68 18.94 14.64
C ILE A 17 26.35 20.24 14.22
N GLU A 18 26.98 20.96 15.16
CA GLU A 18 27.76 22.17 14.88
C GLU A 18 28.93 21.90 13.91
N ALA A 19 29.54 20.72 13.99
CA ALA A 19 30.60 20.28 13.07
C ALA A 19 30.11 19.85 11.67
N GLN A 20 28.81 20.00 11.37
CA GLN A 20 28.19 19.67 10.08
C GLN A 20 28.32 18.19 9.68
N VAL A 21 28.48 17.29 10.65
CA VAL A 21 28.61 15.85 10.40
C VAL A 21 27.39 15.25 9.70
N PRO A 22 26.13 15.57 10.09
CA PRO A 22 24.94 15.07 9.37
C PRO A 22 24.96 15.43 7.88
N SER A 23 25.33 16.67 7.54
CA SER A 23 25.41 17.15 6.16
C SER A 23 26.42 16.35 5.33
N ARG A 24 27.58 16.03 5.92
CA ARG A 24 28.61 15.20 5.26
C ARG A 24 28.14 13.76 5.07
N LEU A 25 27.46 13.18 6.05
CA LEU A 25 26.90 11.83 5.93
C LEU A 25 25.85 11.77 4.83
N ILE A 26 24.96 12.76 4.76
CA ILE A 26 23.97 12.85 3.67
C ILE A 26 24.69 12.95 2.32
N CYS A 27 25.70 13.83 2.20
CA CYS A 27 26.51 13.90 0.98
C CYS A 27 27.16 12.57 0.61
N LEU A 28 27.72 11.84 1.58
CA LEU A 28 28.32 10.53 1.34
C LEU A 28 27.29 9.48 0.90
N ALA A 29 26.05 9.62 1.36
CA ALA A 29 24.96 8.72 1.02
C ALA A 29 24.49 8.92 -0.42
N ILE A 30 24.20 10.17 -0.81
CA ILE A 30 23.60 10.47 -2.13
C ILE A 30 24.62 10.95 -3.17
N ARG A 31 25.85 11.24 -2.76
CA ARG A 31 27.03 11.58 -3.58
C ARG A 31 26.73 12.59 -4.66
N GLU A 32 26.79 12.17 -5.93
CA GLU A 32 26.54 13.00 -7.11
C GLU A 32 25.12 13.56 -7.18
N ARG A 33 24.17 12.96 -6.46
CA ARG A 33 22.78 13.42 -6.34
C ARG A 33 22.59 14.40 -5.18
N SER A 34 23.69 14.85 -4.55
CA SER A 34 23.64 15.88 -3.52
C SER A 34 23.13 17.20 -4.09
N PRO A 35 22.33 17.97 -3.33
CA PRO A 35 21.98 19.33 -3.71
C PRO A 35 23.24 20.15 -4.05
N PRO A 36 23.23 21.02 -5.08
CA PRO A 36 24.44 21.70 -5.56
C PRO A 36 25.19 22.48 -4.47
N LEU A 37 24.47 23.13 -3.55
CA LEU A 37 25.09 23.84 -2.43
C LEU A 37 25.77 22.88 -1.45
N LEU A 38 25.20 21.70 -1.23
CA LEU A 38 25.78 20.67 -0.37
C LEU A 38 27.04 20.06 -1.00
N ALA A 39 26.97 19.77 -2.30
CA ALA A 39 28.11 19.29 -3.09
C ALA A 39 29.25 20.32 -3.13
N ALA A 40 28.93 21.62 -3.29
CA ALA A 40 29.92 22.69 -3.23
C ALA A 40 30.55 22.85 -1.84
N SER A 41 29.78 22.60 -0.78
CA SER A 41 30.27 22.69 0.61
C SER A 41 31.13 21.49 1.01
N PHE A 42 30.87 20.31 0.45
CA PHE A 42 31.57 19.07 0.75
C PHE A 42 31.99 18.30 -0.52
N PRO A 43 32.86 18.89 -1.37
CA PRO A 43 33.17 18.32 -2.69
C PRO A 43 33.73 16.90 -2.58
N GLY A 44 34.59 16.64 -1.59
CA GLY A 44 35.16 15.31 -1.36
C GLY A 44 34.15 14.25 -0.89
N SER A 45 33.01 14.66 -0.34
CA SER A 45 31.93 13.75 0.05
C SER A 45 30.90 13.54 -1.06
N SER A 46 30.85 14.44 -2.06
CA SER A 46 29.92 14.37 -3.18
C SER A 46 30.48 13.72 -4.45
N VAL A 47 31.77 13.37 -4.48
CA VAL A 47 32.38 12.68 -5.63
C VAL A 47 31.84 11.25 -5.78
N SER A 48 31.81 10.77 -7.02
CA SER A 48 31.49 9.36 -7.32
C SER A 48 32.46 8.42 -6.61
N MET A 49 32.06 7.17 -6.42
CA MET A 49 32.89 6.16 -5.80
C MET A 49 34.21 5.96 -6.57
N GLU A 50 34.12 5.90 -7.90
CA GLU A 50 35.27 5.76 -8.80
C GLU A 50 36.27 6.93 -8.66
N ILE A 51 35.76 8.16 -8.56
CA ILE A 51 36.61 9.34 -8.34
C ILE A 51 37.25 9.29 -6.94
N ALA A 52 36.50 8.93 -5.90
CA ALA A 52 37.06 8.78 -4.56
C ALA A 52 38.18 7.71 -4.53
N GLU A 53 37.98 6.57 -5.20
CA GLU A 53 38.96 5.49 -5.27
C GLU A 53 40.23 5.89 -6.02
N THR A 54 40.09 6.58 -7.15
CA THR A 54 41.24 7.08 -7.92
C THR A 54 42.09 8.07 -7.13
N LEU A 55 41.46 8.87 -6.25
CA LEU A 55 42.16 9.78 -5.34
C LEU A 55 42.85 9.08 -4.16
N ILE A 56 42.40 7.89 -3.74
CA ILE A 56 42.96 7.15 -2.60
C ILE A 56 44.17 6.30 -3.01
N LYS A 57 44.29 5.90 -4.28
CA LYS A 57 45.42 5.10 -4.76
C LYS A 57 46.73 5.92 -4.68
N PRO A 58 47.73 5.52 -3.87
CA PRO A 58 48.93 6.30 -3.60
C PRO A 58 49.91 6.47 -4.80
N GLU A 59 49.53 6.04 -6.01
CA GLU A 59 50.39 6.08 -7.21
C GLU A 59 49.99 7.12 -8.26
N THR A 60 49.00 7.99 -8.00
CA THR A 60 48.75 9.11 -8.91
C THR A 60 49.74 10.25 -8.63
N ASN A 61 50.84 10.27 -9.39
CA ASN A 61 51.70 11.43 -9.51
C ASN A 61 50.85 12.69 -9.68
N SER A 62 51.06 13.66 -8.81
CA SER A 62 50.42 14.97 -8.83
C SER A 62 50.83 15.74 -10.09
N SER A 63 50.19 15.47 -11.23
CA SER A 63 50.33 16.32 -12.41
C SER A 63 49.32 17.47 -12.31
N SER A 64 49.85 18.69 -12.29
CA SER A 64 49.20 19.97 -12.01
C SER A 64 48.29 20.50 -13.14
N HIS A 65 47.68 19.61 -13.94
CA HIS A 65 46.93 19.99 -15.15
C HIS A 65 45.58 19.30 -15.30
N LEU A 66 44.77 19.25 -14.24
CA LEU A 66 43.37 18.83 -14.37
C LEU A 66 42.40 19.87 -13.84
N LEU A 67 41.97 20.76 -14.75
CA LEU A 67 40.62 21.35 -14.81
C LEU A 67 40.30 21.70 -16.28
N PRO A 68 39.02 21.74 -16.74
CA PRO A 68 37.78 21.32 -16.09
C PRO A 68 37.00 20.24 -16.88
N LEU A 69 36.12 19.55 -16.16
CA LEU A 69 35.07 18.67 -16.71
C LEU A 69 34.04 19.49 -17.51
N THR A 70 33.80 19.10 -18.77
CA THR A 70 32.64 19.51 -19.56
C THR A 70 31.96 18.31 -20.21
N GLY A 71 30.71 18.06 -19.83
CA GLY A 71 29.56 17.83 -20.73
C GLY A 71 29.49 16.57 -21.61
N ASN A 72 28.50 15.73 -21.29
CA ASN A 72 27.67 14.89 -22.16
C ASN A 72 28.33 13.79 -23.03
N SER A 73 28.00 12.51 -22.75
CA SER A 73 26.93 11.74 -23.44
C SER A 73 27.13 10.22 -23.36
N VAL A 74 26.11 9.52 -22.85
CA VAL A 74 25.46 8.27 -23.34
C VAL A 74 26.32 7.14 -23.93
N GLY A 75 26.21 5.92 -23.36
CA GLY A 75 26.49 4.68 -24.10
C GLY A 75 26.71 3.44 -23.24
N MET A 76 25.73 2.55 -23.21
CA MET A 76 25.80 1.18 -22.67
C MET A 76 26.83 0.31 -23.39
N SER A 77 27.58 -0.53 -22.65
CA SER A 77 27.83 -1.93 -23.00
C SER A 77 28.59 -2.70 -21.90
N ASP A 78 28.02 -3.82 -21.51
CA ASP A 78 28.53 -4.90 -20.66
C ASP A 78 29.86 -5.53 -21.14
N GLY A 79 30.60 -6.19 -20.22
CA GLY A 79 31.51 -7.28 -20.62
C GLY A 79 32.74 -7.57 -19.73
N VAL A 80 32.48 -8.16 -18.56
CA VAL A 80 33.33 -8.86 -17.57
C VAL A 80 34.66 -9.49 -18.05
N GLY A 81 35.72 -9.31 -17.24
CA GLY A 81 36.59 -10.44 -16.82
C GLY A 81 38.10 -10.18 -16.68
N ALA A 82 38.57 -9.86 -15.46
CA ALA A 82 39.74 -10.48 -14.81
C ALA A 82 40.20 -9.67 -13.58
N SER A 83 39.96 -10.25 -12.40
CA SER A 83 40.89 -10.31 -11.26
C SER A 83 41.87 -9.15 -11.08
N GLY A 84 41.41 -8.08 -10.42
CA GLY A 84 42.27 -7.06 -9.86
C GLY A 84 41.45 -6.15 -8.95
N ALA A 85 41.51 -6.41 -7.63
CA ALA A 85 41.03 -5.56 -6.53
C ALA A 85 40.23 -4.30 -6.93
N THR A 86 38.99 -4.49 -7.39
CA THR A 86 38.03 -3.39 -7.52
C THR A 86 37.49 -3.13 -6.13
N ALA A 87 37.78 -1.95 -5.58
CA ALA A 87 37.11 -1.50 -4.37
C ALA A 87 35.60 -1.52 -4.67
N ALA A 88 34.86 -2.19 -3.81
CA ALA A 88 33.48 -2.56 -4.08
C ALA A 88 32.59 -1.32 -3.94
N MET A 89 31.63 -1.17 -4.86
CA MET A 89 30.49 -0.28 -4.66
C MET A 89 29.91 -0.48 -3.25
N PRO A 90 29.48 0.59 -2.55
CA PRO A 90 28.92 0.46 -1.21
C PRO A 90 27.81 -0.59 -1.21
N SER A 91 27.92 -1.56 -0.30
CA SER A 91 26.90 -2.58 -0.13
C SER A 91 25.62 -1.96 0.46
N ALA A 92 24.48 -2.63 0.30
CA ALA A 92 23.24 -2.22 0.98
C ALA A 92 23.44 -2.08 2.51
N THR A 93 24.29 -2.94 3.09
CA THR A 93 24.68 -2.91 4.50
C THR A 93 25.43 -1.63 4.88
N ASP A 94 26.26 -1.09 3.99
CA ASP A 94 27.00 0.16 4.25
C ASP A 94 26.05 1.36 4.33
N HIS A 95 25.03 1.40 3.46
CA HIS A 95 23.99 2.43 3.52
C HIS A 95 23.14 2.31 4.78
N ILE A 96 22.82 1.08 5.22
CA ILE A 96 22.13 0.85 6.49
C ILE A 96 22.91 1.45 7.66
N ASN A 97 24.20 1.15 7.77
CA ASN A 97 25.04 1.65 8.85
C ASN A 97 25.13 3.19 8.82
N LEU A 98 25.20 3.77 7.62
CA LEU A 98 25.21 5.23 7.45
C LEU A 98 23.89 5.86 7.90
N LEU A 99 22.74 5.26 7.56
CA LEU A 99 21.42 5.74 7.96
C LEU A 99 21.21 5.63 9.48
N GLU A 100 21.66 4.54 10.10
CA GLU A 100 21.61 4.37 11.56
C GLU A 100 22.52 5.36 12.29
N ALA A 101 23.71 5.63 11.74
CA ALA A 101 24.60 6.67 12.26
C ALA A 101 23.95 8.06 12.12
N LEU A 102 23.35 8.37 10.97
CA LEU A 102 22.62 9.62 10.75
C LEU A 102 21.48 9.77 11.76
N ALA A 103 20.63 8.75 11.90
CA ALA A 103 19.52 8.73 12.85
C ALA A 103 20.01 8.92 14.30
N SER A 104 21.10 8.25 14.68
CA SER A 104 21.72 8.37 16.01
C SER A 104 22.26 9.78 16.29
N ILE A 105 22.90 10.42 15.30
CA ILE A 105 23.44 11.78 15.43
C ILE A 105 22.32 12.82 15.50
N ILE A 106 21.26 12.63 14.69
CA ILE A 106 20.05 13.45 14.73
C ILE A 106 19.31 13.27 16.06
N GLY A 107 19.45 12.10 16.69
CA GLY A 107 18.85 11.77 17.98
C GLY A 107 17.49 11.07 17.85
N ILE A 108 17.23 10.40 16.72
CA ILE A 108 16.01 9.61 16.53
C ILE A 108 16.08 8.38 17.43
N HIS A 109 15.12 8.24 18.34
CA HIS A 109 15.04 7.04 19.17
C HIS A 109 14.40 5.88 18.40
N GLY A 110 14.73 4.65 18.77
CA GLY A 110 14.10 3.47 18.18
C GLY A 110 14.77 2.94 16.91
N THR A 111 15.69 3.69 16.28
CA THR A 111 16.24 3.32 14.96
C THR A 111 17.43 2.36 15.00
N ASN A 112 18.02 2.14 16.18
CA ASN A 112 19.18 1.26 16.34
C ASN A 112 18.74 -0.19 16.31
N ARG A 113 19.21 -0.97 15.34
CA ARG A 113 18.79 -2.37 15.22
C ARG A 113 19.26 -3.20 16.40
N THR A 114 18.33 -3.93 17.01
CA THR A 114 18.66 -5.01 17.92
C THR A 114 18.92 -6.30 17.15
N ALA A 115 19.96 -7.04 17.54
CA ALA A 115 20.25 -8.36 16.99
C ALA A 115 19.18 -9.36 17.46
N PHE A 116 18.61 -10.14 16.54
CA PHE A 116 17.61 -11.12 16.93
C PHE A 116 18.16 -12.37 17.59
N ILE A 117 19.42 -12.69 17.34
CA ILE A 117 20.08 -13.92 17.75
C ILE A 117 20.98 -13.62 18.93
N SER A 118 20.80 -14.34 20.04
CA SER A 118 21.69 -14.26 21.21
C SER A 118 22.95 -15.12 21.00
N CYS A 119 22.77 -16.34 20.51
CA CYS A 119 23.87 -17.26 20.24
C CYS A 119 23.54 -18.25 19.13
N MET A 120 24.59 -18.82 18.52
CA MET A 120 24.49 -19.97 17.64
C MET A 120 24.99 -21.21 18.38
N ILE A 121 24.17 -22.24 18.44
CA ILE A 121 24.44 -23.50 19.13
C ILE A 121 24.59 -24.59 18.07
N GLU A 122 25.76 -25.24 18.04
CA GLU A 122 25.91 -26.45 17.24
C GLU A 122 25.34 -27.65 18.00
N PHE A 123 24.27 -28.25 17.49
CA PHE A 123 23.68 -29.45 18.06
C PHE A 123 23.64 -30.57 17.01
N LYS A 124 24.36 -31.67 17.27
CA LYS A 124 24.44 -32.83 16.36
C LYS A 124 24.83 -32.46 14.92
N GLY A 125 25.77 -31.53 14.76
CA GLY A 125 26.25 -31.08 13.46
C GLY A 125 25.29 -30.14 12.71
N ARG A 126 24.21 -29.67 13.35
CA ARG A 126 23.33 -28.62 12.82
C ARG A 126 23.48 -27.35 13.65
N THR A 127 23.60 -26.21 12.97
CA THR A 127 23.59 -24.89 13.61
C THR A 127 22.16 -24.52 13.97
N MET A 128 21.86 -24.50 15.27
CA MET A 128 20.62 -24.00 15.82
C MET A 128 20.83 -22.57 16.30
N VAL A 129 19.84 -21.71 16.09
CA VAL A 129 19.87 -20.32 16.52
C VAL A 129 19.02 -20.16 17.77
N GLU A 130 19.52 -19.43 18.76
CA GLU A 130 18.72 -19.01 19.91
C GLU A 130 18.28 -17.56 19.71
N LEU A 131 16.97 -17.33 19.86
CA LEU A 131 16.42 -15.98 19.80
C LEU A 131 16.82 -15.22 21.07
N SER A 132 17.16 -13.95 20.92
CA SER A 132 17.42 -13.05 22.03
C SER A 132 16.16 -12.92 22.90
N ARG A 133 16.35 -12.65 24.20
CA ARG A 133 15.24 -12.45 25.14
C ARG A 133 14.28 -11.36 24.67
N ILE A 134 14.82 -10.25 24.17
CA ILE A 134 14.03 -9.11 23.67
C ILE A 134 13.17 -9.54 22.47
N THR A 135 13.75 -10.34 21.56
CA THR A 135 13.01 -10.90 20.41
C THR A 135 11.89 -11.83 20.86
N CYS A 136 12.17 -12.72 21.82
CA CYS A 136 11.16 -13.63 22.38
C CYS A 136 10.01 -12.87 23.04
N ASP A 137 10.32 -11.84 23.83
CA ASP A 137 9.32 -11.01 24.49
C ASP A 137 8.43 -10.28 23.46
N ALA A 138 9.04 -9.72 22.39
CA ALA A 138 8.33 -9.06 21.31
C ALA A 138 7.39 -10.03 20.54
N LEU A 139 7.91 -11.19 20.13
CA LEU A 139 7.11 -12.21 19.43
C LEU A 139 6.01 -12.79 20.32
N THR A 140 6.25 -12.91 21.62
CA THR A 140 5.22 -13.34 22.58
C THR A 140 4.08 -12.33 22.67
N ALA A 141 4.39 -11.03 22.66
CA ALA A 141 3.37 -9.99 22.61
C ALA A 141 2.52 -10.07 21.33
N VAL A 142 3.16 -10.28 20.16
CA VAL A 142 2.44 -10.49 18.88
C VAL A 142 1.51 -11.71 18.95
N PHE A 143 2.00 -12.83 19.49
CA PHE A 143 1.21 -14.05 19.65
C PHE A 143 -0.05 -13.80 20.50
N HIS A 144 0.11 -13.11 21.63
CA HIS A 144 -1.02 -12.78 22.50
C HIS A 144 -2.01 -11.80 21.87
N GLN A 145 -1.53 -10.85 21.06
CA GLN A 145 -2.39 -9.90 20.35
C GLN A 145 -3.23 -10.58 19.25
N CYS A 146 -2.70 -11.63 18.60
CA CYS A 146 -3.37 -12.28 17.47
C CYS A 146 -4.32 -13.42 17.87
N LYS A 147 -4.19 -13.94 19.09
CA LYS A 147 -4.94 -15.10 19.56
C LYS A 147 -6.35 -14.68 20.00
N SER A 148 -7.39 -15.20 19.34
CA SER A 148 -8.79 -14.86 19.62
C SER A 148 -9.47 -15.68 20.74
N SER A 149 -8.89 -16.80 21.18
CA SER A 149 -9.58 -17.79 22.04
C SER A 149 -9.00 -17.90 23.47
N SER A 150 -9.81 -18.38 24.42
CA SER A 150 -9.35 -18.78 25.77
C SER A 150 -8.48 -20.05 25.76
N VAL A 151 -8.50 -20.81 24.65
CA VAL A 151 -7.72 -22.03 24.44
C VAL A 151 -6.25 -21.66 24.25
N GLY A 152 -5.31 -22.45 24.79
CA GLY A 152 -3.87 -22.15 24.86
C GLY A 152 -3.08 -21.91 23.56
N GLY A 153 -3.71 -21.65 22.40
CA GLY A 153 -3.03 -21.50 21.12
C GLY A 153 -3.78 -20.69 20.05
N MET A 154 -3.12 -20.43 18.92
CA MET A 154 -3.69 -19.77 17.73
C MET A 154 -4.36 -20.78 16.80
N SER A 155 -5.61 -20.53 16.45
CA SER A 155 -6.35 -21.30 15.44
C SER A 155 -5.86 -21.01 14.02
N GLN A 156 -6.30 -21.81 13.04
CA GLN A 156 -6.04 -21.53 11.62
C GLN A 156 -6.52 -20.13 11.19
N ARG A 157 -7.66 -19.68 11.73
CA ARG A 157 -8.20 -18.33 11.48
C ARG A 157 -7.32 -17.24 12.10
N ASP A 158 -6.80 -17.47 13.31
CA ASP A 158 -5.87 -16.53 13.96
C ASP A 158 -4.59 -16.39 13.16
N ILE A 159 -4.04 -17.49 12.63
CA ILE A 159 -2.83 -17.47 11.80
C ILE A 159 -3.09 -16.73 10.48
N GLN A 160 -4.25 -16.94 9.86
CA GLN A 160 -4.62 -16.20 8.64
C GLN A 160 -4.74 -14.69 8.89
N ASN A 161 -5.39 -14.29 9.99
CA ASN A 161 -5.49 -12.88 10.40
C ASN A 161 -4.11 -12.29 10.72
N TYR A 162 -3.26 -13.03 11.42
CA TYR A 162 -1.88 -12.66 11.70
C TYR A 162 -1.08 -12.44 10.40
N MET A 163 -1.16 -13.35 9.43
CA MET A 163 -0.47 -13.19 8.13
C MET A 163 -0.96 -11.97 7.35
N LYS A 164 -2.26 -11.66 7.43
CA LYS A 164 -2.83 -10.44 6.86
C LYS A 164 -2.23 -9.19 7.52
N LEU A 165 -2.07 -9.19 8.84
CA LEU A 165 -1.42 -8.09 9.57
C LEU A 165 0.07 -7.95 9.26
N CYS A 166 0.75 -9.04 8.89
CA CYS A 166 2.12 -9.00 8.35
C CYS A 166 2.22 -8.39 6.93
N GLY A 167 1.11 -7.92 6.35
CA GLY A 167 1.09 -7.32 5.01
C GLY A 167 1.00 -8.34 3.87
N VAL A 168 0.69 -9.61 4.15
CA VAL A 168 0.40 -10.60 3.12
C VAL A 168 -1.04 -10.40 2.64
N ASP A 169 -1.23 -10.22 1.33
CA ASP A 169 -2.58 -10.11 0.77
C ASP A 169 -3.41 -11.34 1.13
N ALA A 170 -4.62 -11.13 1.65
CA ALA A 170 -5.50 -12.19 2.11
C ALA A 170 -5.86 -13.17 0.98
N SER A 171 -5.89 -12.68 -0.27
CA SER A 171 -6.12 -13.49 -1.46
C SER A 171 -4.94 -14.42 -1.79
N ALA A 172 -3.74 -14.06 -1.32
CA ALA A 172 -2.48 -14.73 -1.60
C ALA A 172 -2.01 -15.67 -0.48
N ILE A 173 -2.72 -15.74 0.66
CA ILE A 173 -2.34 -16.63 1.78
C ILE A 173 -2.73 -18.08 1.43
N PRO A 174 -1.77 -18.97 1.11
CA PRO A 174 -2.11 -20.33 0.73
C PRO A 174 -2.51 -21.11 1.97
N GLN A 175 -3.68 -21.75 1.97
CA GLN A 175 -4.14 -22.57 3.10
C GLN A 175 -3.15 -23.71 3.43
N GLN A 176 -2.44 -24.22 2.42
CA GLN A 176 -1.35 -25.17 2.57
C GLN A 176 -0.22 -24.65 3.46
N ARG A 177 0.14 -23.37 3.37
CA ARG A 177 1.18 -22.76 4.22
C ARG A 177 0.78 -22.80 5.70
N ILE A 178 -0.48 -22.51 6.00
CA ILE A 178 -1.00 -22.55 7.37
C ILE A 178 -1.02 -24.01 7.89
N ALA A 179 -1.48 -24.95 7.07
CA ALA A 179 -1.46 -26.37 7.41
C ALA A 179 -0.03 -26.88 7.69
N ASN A 180 0.95 -26.46 6.88
CA ASN A 180 2.36 -26.81 7.07
C ASN A 180 2.91 -26.27 8.40
N ILE A 181 2.56 -25.04 8.79
CA ILE A 181 2.94 -24.49 10.10
C ILE A 181 2.35 -25.34 11.24
N LEU A 182 1.06 -25.67 11.18
CA LEU A 182 0.37 -26.47 12.20
C LEU A 182 0.86 -27.93 12.26
N ASN A 183 1.40 -28.46 11.17
CA ASN A 183 1.95 -29.82 11.13
C ASN A 183 3.42 -29.89 11.54
N LYS A 184 4.21 -28.85 11.26
CA LYS A 184 5.65 -28.82 11.55
C LYS A 184 5.97 -28.39 12.99
N TYR A 185 5.20 -27.47 13.56
CA TYR A 185 5.51 -26.84 14.85
C TYR A 185 4.57 -27.32 15.97
N SER A 186 4.99 -27.10 17.22
CA SER A 186 4.26 -27.52 18.42
C SER A 186 2.81 -27.01 18.40
N THR A 187 1.84 -27.93 18.47
CA THR A 187 0.40 -27.63 18.52
C THR A 187 -0.26 -28.28 19.75
N THR A 188 -1.37 -27.70 20.19
CA THR A 188 -2.29 -28.31 21.16
C THR A 188 -3.57 -28.69 20.44
N THR A 189 -4.18 -29.81 20.81
CA THR A 189 -5.50 -30.21 20.33
C THR A 189 -6.55 -29.81 21.38
N ALA A 190 -7.67 -29.26 20.92
CA ALA A 190 -8.84 -29.05 21.76
C ALA A 190 -10.09 -29.44 20.96
N GLY A 191 -10.93 -30.30 21.55
CA GLY A 191 -12.20 -30.70 20.95
C GLY A 191 -13.03 -31.59 21.88
N ASP A 192 -14.19 -31.09 22.30
CA ASP A 192 -15.24 -31.88 22.99
C ASP A 192 -16.19 -32.59 22.00
N THR A 193 -16.10 -32.29 20.70
CA THR A 193 -17.13 -32.67 19.70
C THR A 193 -16.59 -33.43 18.49
N GLY A 194 -15.60 -34.30 18.67
CA GLY A 194 -15.19 -35.31 17.67
C GLY A 194 -14.44 -34.82 16.43
N LYS A 195 -14.23 -33.50 16.25
CA LYS A 195 -13.24 -32.94 15.31
C LYS A 195 -12.08 -32.35 16.11
N GLU A 196 -10.91 -32.96 16.02
CA GLU A 196 -9.69 -32.42 16.62
C GLU A 196 -9.26 -31.16 15.87
N CYS A 197 -9.38 -30.00 16.51
CA CYS A 197 -8.82 -28.76 16.00
C CYS A 197 -7.41 -28.59 16.56
N LYS A 198 -6.42 -28.38 15.69
CA LYS A 198 -5.03 -28.05 16.07
C LYS A 198 -4.89 -26.54 16.27
N TYR A 199 -4.24 -26.15 17.36
CA TYR A 199 -3.92 -24.76 17.68
C TYR A 199 -2.41 -24.63 17.86
N LEU A 200 -1.78 -23.65 17.20
CA LEU A 200 -0.36 -23.36 17.33
C LEU A 200 -0.07 -22.82 18.73
N THR A 201 0.82 -23.47 19.48
CA THR A 201 1.20 -23.00 20.82
C THR A 201 2.21 -21.87 20.72
N LEU A 202 2.43 -21.13 21.82
CA LEU A 202 3.46 -20.09 21.88
C LEU A 202 4.86 -20.67 21.56
N ASP A 203 5.17 -21.86 22.08
CA ASP A 203 6.43 -22.56 21.79
C ASP A 203 6.57 -22.90 20.29
N GLY A 204 5.48 -23.36 19.67
CA GLY A 204 5.44 -23.62 18.23
C GLY A 204 5.66 -22.35 17.42
N PHE A 205 5.04 -21.24 17.82
CA PHE A 205 5.20 -19.93 17.19
C PHE A 205 6.63 -19.37 17.30
N LEU A 206 7.23 -19.45 18.49
CA LEU A 206 8.63 -19.05 18.69
C LEU A 206 9.60 -19.93 17.91
N THR A 207 9.31 -21.23 17.80
CA THR A 207 10.12 -22.16 16.99
C THR A 207 9.98 -21.88 15.48
N TYR A 208 8.79 -21.51 15.01
CA TYR A 208 8.59 -21.02 13.64
C TYR A 208 9.47 -19.80 13.34
N TYR A 209 9.52 -18.84 14.25
CA TYR A 209 10.36 -17.66 14.08
C TYR A 209 11.86 -17.91 14.26
N ARG A 210 12.23 -18.91 15.06
CA ARG A 210 13.63 -19.37 15.15
C ARG A 210 14.11 -19.91 13.80
N ASP A 211 13.30 -20.70 13.11
CA ASP A 211 13.62 -21.18 11.76
C ASP A 211 13.59 -20.04 10.73
N THR A 212 12.62 -19.13 10.86
CA THR A 212 12.44 -18.03 9.90
C THR A 212 13.58 -17.02 9.99
N VAL A 213 14.10 -16.71 11.18
CA VAL A 213 15.21 -15.76 11.31
C VAL A 213 16.51 -16.27 10.68
N GLN A 214 16.70 -17.60 10.66
CA GLN A 214 17.86 -18.23 10.02
C GLN A 214 17.83 -18.12 8.50
N SER A 215 16.64 -18.24 7.90
CA SER A 215 16.47 -18.22 6.44
C SER A 215 16.16 -16.83 5.89
N ASN A 216 15.48 -15.98 6.67
CA ASN A 216 15.00 -14.68 6.25
C ASN A 216 14.76 -13.72 7.44
N GLU A 217 15.85 -13.19 8.01
CA GLU A 217 15.78 -12.15 9.05
C GLU A 217 14.97 -10.91 8.63
N VAL A 218 15.06 -10.51 7.36
CA VAL A 218 14.39 -9.32 6.84
C VAL A 218 12.86 -9.44 6.97
N GLN A 219 12.30 -10.63 6.68
CA GLN A 219 10.88 -10.90 6.89
C GLN A 219 10.49 -10.75 8.36
N VAL A 220 11.28 -11.30 9.29
CA VAL A 220 10.99 -11.22 10.74
C VAL A 220 10.97 -9.76 11.20
N ARG A 221 11.88 -8.91 10.69
CA ARG A 221 11.85 -7.47 10.95
C ARG A 221 10.57 -6.83 10.41
N CYS A 222 10.21 -7.12 9.16
CA CYS A 222 9.01 -6.57 8.54
C CYS A 222 7.74 -6.92 9.33
N ASP A 223 7.59 -8.19 9.73
CA ASP A 223 6.47 -8.66 10.55
C ASP A 223 6.38 -7.86 11.87
N LEU A 224 7.47 -7.80 12.64
CA LEU A 224 7.50 -7.08 13.92
C LEU A 224 7.19 -5.59 13.75
N ASN A 225 7.71 -4.96 12.70
CA ASN A 225 7.45 -3.56 12.43
C ASN A 225 5.98 -3.30 12.07
N ASN A 226 5.34 -4.19 11.31
CA ASN A 226 3.91 -4.14 11.01
C ASN A 226 3.04 -4.26 12.27
N PHE A 227 3.50 -5.01 13.28
CA PHE A 227 2.83 -5.12 14.57
C PHE A 227 2.99 -3.92 15.50
N GLY A 228 3.94 -3.02 15.22
CA GLY A 228 4.17 -1.86 16.08
C GLY A 228 5.54 -1.77 16.73
N PHE A 229 6.44 -2.73 16.48
CA PHE A 229 7.78 -2.65 17.04
C PHE A 229 8.65 -1.69 16.24
N ARG A 230 9.56 -1.00 16.94
CA ARG A 230 10.62 -0.19 16.34
C ARG A 230 11.84 -1.07 16.01
N PRO A 231 12.80 -0.59 15.20
CA PRO A 231 14.05 -1.33 14.93
C PRO A 231 14.83 -1.81 16.17
N ASP A 232 14.74 -1.07 17.28
CA ASP A 232 15.33 -1.43 18.58
C ASP A 232 14.47 -2.39 19.44
N MET A 233 13.41 -2.94 18.85
CA MET A 233 12.42 -3.80 19.50
C MET A 233 11.61 -3.13 20.61
N SER A 234 11.70 -1.80 20.78
CA SER A 234 10.73 -1.08 21.61
C SER A 234 9.35 -1.11 20.96
N PHE A 235 8.30 -1.23 21.77
CA PHE A 235 6.94 -1.29 21.27
C PHE A 235 6.31 0.11 21.27
N ARG A 236 5.73 0.50 20.13
CA ARG A 236 5.03 1.79 20.02
C ARG A 236 3.87 1.87 21.01
N PRO A 237 3.58 3.06 21.55
CA PRO A 237 2.43 3.24 22.44
C PRO A 237 1.12 2.88 21.71
N GLU A 238 0.12 2.45 22.47
CA GLU A 238 -1.16 1.98 21.90
C GLU A 238 -1.86 3.06 21.05
N GLU A 239 -1.83 4.31 21.50
CA GLU A 239 -2.33 5.49 20.77
C GLU A 239 -1.66 5.71 19.41
N ALA A 240 -0.45 5.19 19.19
CA ALA A 240 0.21 5.23 17.88
C ALA A 240 -0.14 4.02 17.00
N ARG A 241 -0.65 2.93 17.57
CA ARG A 241 -0.88 1.66 16.85
C ARG A 241 -2.35 1.42 16.53
N VAL A 242 -3.25 1.92 17.37
CA VAL A 242 -4.68 1.62 17.30
C VAL A 242 -5.49 2.89 17.13
N LEU A 243 -6.29 2.91 16.07
CA LEU A 243 -7.35 3.89 15.87
C LEU A 243 -8.62 3.39 16.57
N THR A 244 -9.17 4.24 17.45
CA THR A 244 -10.46 3.99 18.09
C THR A 244 -11.52 4.87 17.43
N THR A 245 -12.44 4.28 16.69
CA THR A 245 -13.57 4.98 16.05
C THR A 245 -14.88 4.44 16.62
N GLY A 246 -15.45 5.16 17.59
CA GLY A 246 -16.60 4.66 18.34
C GLY A 246 -16.25 3.38 19.11
N ASP A 247 -17.07 2.33 18.97
CA ASP A 247 -16.85 1.02 19.60
C ASP A 247 -15.85 0.12 18.84
N HIS A 248 -15.33 0.58 17.70
CA HIS A 248 -14.46 -0.23 16.83
C HIS A 248 -13.00 0.18 16.98
N MET A 249 -12.14 -0.81 17.21
CA MET A 249 -10.69 -0.66 17.23
C MET A 249 -10.10 -1.26 15.95
N CYS A 250 -9.34 -0.47 15.21
CA CYS A 250 -8.58 -0.93 14.05
C CYS A 250 -7.11 -0.52 14.17
N ASN A 251 -6.21 -1.32 13.62
CA ASN A 251 -4.79 -0.97 13.62
C ASN A 251 -4.53 0.09 12.55
N TYR A 252 -3.77 1.11 12.90
CA TYR A 252 -3.21 2.03 11.92
C TYR A 252 -2.31 1.27 10.95
N GLN A 253 -2.22 1.76 9.73
CA GLN A 253 -1.21 1.27 8.81
C GLN A 253 0.19 1.58 9.35
N ARG A 254 1.17 0.76 8.98
CA ARG A 254 2.55 0.92 9.45
C ARG A 254 3.06 2.37 9.38
N SER A 255 3.00 2.98 8.19
CA SER A 255 3.54 4.33 7.95
C SER A 255 2.76 5.40 8.75
N GLU A 256 1.44 5.29 8.83
CA GLU A 256 0.60 6.17 9.64
C GLU A 256 0.93 6.04 11.13
N SER A 257 1.10 4.81 11.61
CA SER A 257 1.53 4.50 12.96
C SER A 257 2.92 5.05 13.28
N VAL A 258 3.85 5.11 12.30
CA VAL A 258 5.18 5.73 12.49
C VAL A 258 5.02 7.25 12.63
N ALA A 259 4.24 7.88 11.77
CA ALA A 259 4.01 9.32 11.82
C ALA A 259 3.37 9.76 13.16
N ILE A 260 2.41 8.99 13.67
CA ILE A 260 1.76 9.25 14.96
C ILE A 260 2.76 9.04 16.11
N ASP A 261 3.52 7.95 16.11
CA ASP A 261 4.54 7.67 17.15
C ASP A 261 5.54 8.84 17.29
N ILE A 262 6.04 9.34 16.16
CA ILE A 262 6.95 10.48 16.11
C ILE A 262 6.30 11.74 16.67
N SER A 263 5.03 11.98 16.31
CA SER A 263 4.30 13.15 16.81
C SER A 263 4.13 13.13 18.33
N ILE A 264 3.96 11.93 18.91
CA ILE A 264 3.86 11.73 20.37
C ILE A 264 5.22 12.02 21.01
N MET A 265 6.30 11.44 20.46
CA MET A 265 7.66 11.64 20.97
C MET A 265 8.08 13.10 20.94
N LEU A 266 7.77 13.82 19.85
CA LEU A 266 8.16 15.21 19.64
C LEU A 266 7.12 16.24 20.14
N LYS A 267 6.02 15.79 20.76
CA LYS A 267 4.89 16.67 21.13
C LYS A 267 5.34 17.87 21.96
N SER A 268 6.24 17.62 22.91
CA SER A 268 6.76 18.60 23.88
C SER A 268 8.17 19.12 23.58
N GLU A 269 8.79 18.64 22.51
CA GLU A 269 10.15 19.03 22.16
C GLU A 269 10.18 20.22 21.20
N ALA A 270 11.25 21.01 21.28
CA ALA A 270 11.51 22.06 20.30
C ALA A 270 11.88 21.42 18.95
N PRO A 271 11.51 22.04 17.80
CA PRO A 271 11.92 21.55 16.50
C PRO A 271 13.43 21.35 16.42
N LEU A 272 13.84 20.20 15.87
CA LEU A 272 15.24 19.85 15.79
C LEU A 272 16.01 20.83 14.89
N GLN A 273 17.02 21.49 15.46
CA GLN A 273 17.95 22.36 14.75
C GLN A 273 19.24 21.59 14.42
N ILE A 274 19.38 21.21 13.15
CA ILE A 274 20.51 20.40 12.64
C ILE A 274 21.46 21.18 11.72
N GLY A 275 21.20 22.47 11.55
CA GLY A 275 21.95 23.36 10.66
C GLY A 275 21.46 23.33 9.21
N HIS A 276 21.59 24.46 8.53
CA HIS A 276 21.02 24.70 7.20
C HIS A 276 21.45 23.67 6.14
N LEU A 277 22.73 23.26 6.15
CA LEU A 277 23.24 22.28 5.19
C LEU A 277 22.63 20.89 5.40
N ALA A 278 22.39 20.48 6.65
CA ALA A 278 21.76 19.20 6.95
C ALA A 278 20.28 19.24 6.55
N GLU A 279 19.59 20.36 6.82
CA GLU A 279 18.20 20.55 6.39
C GLU A 279 18.06 20.49 4.87
N LEU A 280 18.97 21.14 4.12
CA LEU A 280 18.97 21.04 2.65
C LEU A 280 19.11 19.59 2.17
N GLY A 281 19.97 18.80 2.82
CA GLY A 281 20.13 17.38 2.52
C GLY A 281 18.89 16.55 2.87
N LEU A 282 18.25 16.82 4.01
CA LEU A 282 17.03 16.14 4.47
C LEU A 282 15.77 16.59 3.73
N SER A 283 15.80 17.70 3.00
CA SER A 283 14.74 18.08 2.06
C SER A 283 14.91 17.43 0.68
N SER A 284 15.95 16.62 0.47
CA SER A 284 16.23 15.97 -0.82
C SER A 284 15.48 14.63 -0.96
N PHE A 285 14.74 14.48 -2.06
CA PHE A 285 14.10 13.22 -2.45
C PHE A 285 15.09 12.05 -2.52
N TYR A 286 16.31 12.29 -3.02
CA TYR A 286 17.28 11.22 -3.26
C TYR A 286 17.77 10.54 -1.99
N LEU A 287 17.77 11.25 -0.85
CA LEU A 287 18.11 10.65 0.44
C LEU A 287 17.07 9.59 0.82
N TYR A 288 15.78 9.92 0.68
CA TYR A 288 14.69 9.01 1.03
C TYR A 288 14.52 7.88 0.03
N GLN A 289 14.82 8.12 -1.26
CA GLN A 289 14.91 7.04 -2.24
C GLN A 289 15.99 6.03 -1.85
N LEU A 290 17.20 6.49 -1.53
CA LEU A 290 18.28 5.62 -1.06
C LEU A 290 17.91 4.91 0.24
N ALA A 291 17.34 5.65 1.19
CA ALA A 291 16.94 5.11 2.48
C ALA A 291 15.87 4.03 2.33
N TYR A 292 14.87 4.23 1.46
CA TYR A 292 13.85 3.24 1.15
C TYR A 292 14.48 1.94 0.63
N CYS A 293 15.38 2.03 -0.36
CA CYS A 293 16.05 0.85 -0.92
C CYS A 293 16.97 0.13 0.09
N ALA A 294 17.55 0.85 1.03
CA ALA A 294 18.43 0.28 2.06
C ALA A 294 17.66 -0.33 3.23
N ASN A 295 16.69 0.43 3.79
CA ASN A 295 15.78 -0.01 4.82
C ASN A 295 14.57 0.95 4.92
N GLU A 296 13.45 0.50 4.37
CA GLU A 296 12.19 1.24 4.38
C GLU A 296 11.79 1.76 5.77
N HIS A 297 11.89 0.94 6.82
CA HIS A 297 11.46 1.34 8.16
C HIS A 297 12.30 2.47 8.74
N VAL A 298 13.63 2.38 8.62
CA VAL A 298 14.53 3.45 9.06
C VAL A 298 14.27 4.72 8.22
N ALA A 299 13.95 4.58 6.94
CA ALA A 299 13.57 5.70 6.09
C ALA A 299 12.28 6.39 6.57
N GLU A 300 11.24 5.63 6.95
CA GLU A 300 10.00 6.16 7.52
C GLU A 300 10.26 6.99 8.78
N TYR A 301 11.07 6.48 9.72
CA TYR A 301 11.43 7.19 10.95
C TYR A 301 12.28 8.44 10.68
N ILE A 302 13.31 8.37 9.82
CA ILE A 302 14.12 9.53 9.46
C ILE A 302 13.25 10.62 8.82
N LEU A 303 12.39 10.25 7.88
CA LEU A 303 11.49 11.17 7.21
C LEU A 303 10.53 11.82 8.19
N ALA A 304 9.77 11.03 8.95
CA ALA A 304 8.79 11.54 9.90
C ALA A 304 9.44 12.46 10.94
N TRP A 305 10.57 12.06 11.52
CA TRP A 305 11.30 12.86 12.52
C TRP A 305 11.78 14.19 11.96
N CYS A 306 12.34 14.19 10.75
CA CYS A 306 12.95 15.39 10.17
C CYS A 306 11.92 16.36 9.57
N THR A 307 10.68 15.91 9.35
CA THR A 307 9.64 16.70 8.68
C THR A 307 8.48 17.12 9.57
N TYR A 308 8.31 16.51 10.76
CA TYR A 308 7.28 16.91 11.72
C TYR A 308 7.38 18.40 12.08
N ARG A 309 6.28 19.15 11.91
CA ARG A 309 6.17 20.62 12.08
C ARG A 309 7.06 21.47 11.15
N LYS A 310 7.78 20.87 10.20
CA LYS A 310 8.62 21.60 9.23
C LYS A 310 7.86 21.88 7.93
N ASP A 311 8.37 22.82 7.14
CA ASP A 311 7.90 23.01 5.77
C ASP A 311 8.48 21.89 4.90
N THR A 312 7.60 21.20 4.18
CA THR A 312 7.94 20.06 3.32
C THR A 312 7.60 20.32 1.86
N SER A 313 7.27 21.55 1.49
CA SER A 313 6.78 21.91 0.15
C SER A 313 7.76 21.50 -0.95
N SER A 314 9.06 21.80 -0.77
CA SER A 314 10.08 21.42 -1.75
C SER A 314 10.20 19.90 -1.91
N LEU A 315 10.21 19.16 -0.79
CA LEU A 315 10.31 17.70 -0.79
C LEU A 315 9.08 17.06 -1.44
N LEU A 316 7.87 17.55 -1.14
CA LEU A 316 6.63 17.06 -1.75
C LEU A 316 6.64 17.25 -3.25
N VAL A 317 6.98 18.44 -3.71
CA VAL A 317 7.03 18.77 -5.13
C VAL A 317 8.09 17.92 -5.84
N ASP A 318 9.29 17.78 -5.27
CA ASP A 318 10.35 16.95 -5.86
C ASP A 318 10.00 15.47 -5.88
N THR A 319 9.25 14.99 -4.88
CA THR A 319 8.69 13.63 -4.84
C THR A 319 7.67 13.44 -5.97
N LEU A 320 6.72 14.36 -6.12
CA LEU A 320 5.71 14.29 -7.19
C LEU A 320 6.33 14.42 -8.59
N ARG A 321 7.35 15.26 -8.75
CA ARG A 321 8.15 15.34 -9.99
C ARG A 321 8.86 14.03 -10.28
N SER A 322 9.42 13.39 -9.27
CA SER A 322 10.10 12.10 -9.39
C SER A 322 9.11 10.99 -9.77
N LEU A 323 7.92 10.97 -9.16
CA LEU A 323 6.84 10.05 -9.52
C LEU A 323 6.43 10.19 -11.00
N ARG A 324 6.33 11.42 -11.51
CA ARG A 324 6.02 11.68 -12.93
C ARG A 324 7.15 11.28 -13.88
N ARG A 325 8.41 11.38 -13.45
CA ARG A 325 9.61 11.02 -14.24
C ARG A 325 9.96 9.53 -14.17
N ALA A 326 9.41 8.79 -13.20
CA ALA A 326 9.72 7.38 -13.03
C ALA A 326 9.39 6.58 -14.29
N GLN A 327 10.33 5.73 -14.72
CA GLN A 327 10.17 4.90 -15.92
C GLN A 327 8.96 3.96 -15.77
N PRO A 328 8.24 3.65 -16.85
CA PRO A 328 7.14 2.71 -16.80
C PRO A 328 7.67 1.30 -16.49
N ASN A 329 6.80 0.44 -15.94
CA ASN A 329 7.11 -0.94 -15.56
C ASN A 329 8.19 -1.05 -14.46
N TRP A 330 8.90 -2.18 -14.43
CA TRP A 330 9.94 -2.54 -13.46
C TRP A 330 11.04 -1.48 -13.25
N GLY A 331 11.47 -0.78 -14.29
CA GLY A 331 12.57 0.21 -14.20
C GLY A 331 12.29 1.44 -13.33
N GLY A 332 11.03 1.71 -12.99
CA GLY A 332 10.65 2.82 -12.11
C GLY A 332 10.02 2.40 -10.80
N ASN A 333 9.85 1.10 -10.52
CA ASN A 333 9.07 0.62 -9.38
C ASN A 333 9.65 1.11 -8.04
N GLU A 334 10.98 1.06 -7.87
CA GLU A 334 11.64 1.56 -6.65
C GLU A 334 11.38 3.06 -6.41
N ILE A 335 11.37 3.86 -7.48
CA ILE A 335 11.08 5.30 -7.39
C ILE A 335 9.62 5.50 -6.97
N ILE A 336 8.69 4.75 -7.57
CA ILE A 336 7.26 4.83 -7.25
C ILE A 336 7.05 4.47 -5.79
N GLN A 337 7.60 3.35 -5.33
CA GLN A 337 7.46 2.90 -3.94
C GLN A 337 8.08 3.88 -2.94
N ALA A 338 9.27 4.43 -3.23
CA ALA A 338 9.86 5.48 -2.42
C ALA A 338 8.98 6.74 -2.39
N CYS A 339 8.38 7.13 -3.52
CA CYS A 339 7.42 8.24 -3.56
C CYS A 339 6.20 7.93 -2.69
N THR A 340 5.61 6.74 -2.82
CA THR A 340 4.44 6.32 -2.04
C THR A 340 4.73 6.35 -0.54
N MET A 341 5.88 5.81 -0.11
CA MET A 341 6.32 5.89 1.30
C MET A 341 6.43 7.35 1.77
N ILE A 342 7.07 8.23 0.99
CA ILE A 342 7.20 9.65 1.35
C ILE A 342 5.82 10.31 1.51
N LEU A 343 4.93 10.12 0.53
CA LEU A 343 3.60 10.72 0.53
C LEU A 343 2.75 10.21 1.71
N ARG A 344 2.81 8.90 2.01
CA ARG A 344 2.11 8.29 3.14
C ARG A 344 2.56 8.86 4.48
N ILE A 345 3.86 8.98 4.70
CA ILE A 345 4.39 9.54 5.95
C ILE A 345 3.99 11.02 6.07
N LEU A 346 4.23 11.82 5.03
CA LEU A 346 3.96 13.25 5.08
C LEU A 346 2.47 13.58 5.26
N ALA A 347 1.57 12.81 4.65
CA ALA A 347 0.14 12.98 4.85
C ALA A 347 -0.33 12.55 6.25
N ALA A 348 0.33 11.57 6.86
CA ALA A 348 -0.05 11.06 8.18
C ALA A 348 0.49 11.87 9.37
N LEU A 349 1.44 12.79 9.17
CA LEU A 349 1.99 13.60 10.26
C LEU A 349 0.91 14.53 10.84
N PRO A 350 0.52 14.36 12.13
CA PRO A 350 -0.53 15.17 12.76
C PRO A 350 0.06 16.47 13.31
N ASP A 351 0.18 17.47 12.44
CA ASP A 351 0.54 18.84 12.79
C ASP A 351 -0.35 19.86 12.04
N ASP A 352 -0.11 21.14 12.30
CA ASP A 352 -0.85 22.26 11.71
C ASP A 352 -0.77 22.34 10.18
N LYS A 353 0.20 21.66 9.57
CA LYS A 353 0.46 21.63 8.12
C LYS A 353 -0.11 20.37 7.45
N GLN A 354 -0.73 19.45 8.17
CA GLN A 354 -1.20 18.18 7.62
C GLN A 354 -2.15 18.36 6.43
N GLN A 355 -3.16 19.22 6.59
CA GLN A 355 -4.16 19.46 5.54
C GLN A 355 -3.56 20.18 4.33
N GLU A 356 -2.58 21.06 4.55
CA GLU A 356 -1.82 21.71 3.48
C GLU A 356 -0.99 20.68 2.69
N ARG A 357 -0.32 19.75 3.39
CA ARG A 357 0.44 18.66 2.76
C ARG A 357 -0.48 17.76 1.93
N ILE A 358 -1.61 17.32 2.47
CA ILE A 358 -2.59 16.49 1.74
C ILE A 358 -3.08 17.24 0.49
N THR A 359 -3.43 18.52 0.62
CA THR A 359 -3.87 19.34 -0.51
C THR A 359 -2.79 19.48 -1.57
N THR A 360 -1.53 19.70 -1.17
CA THR A 360 -0.38 19.75 -2.08
C THR A 360 -0.16 18.42 -2.81
N ILE A 361 -0.23 17.29 -2.09
CA ILE A 361 -0.12 15.95 -2.66
C ILE A 361 -1.17 15.74 -3.74
N MET A 362 -2.42 16.11 -3.46
CA MET A 362 -3.55 15.86 -4.35
C MET A 362 -3.60 16.84 -5.53
N GLN A 363 -3.29 18.12 -5.31
CA GLN A 363 -3.66 19.21 -6.22
C GLN A 363 -2.53 20.19 -6.56
N SER A 364 -1.27 19.91 -6.22
CA SER A 364 -0.16 20.82 -6.56
C SER A 364 -0.18 21.21 -8.05
N MET A 365 -0.26 22.51 -8.30
CA MET A 365 -0.25 23.12 -9.63
C MET A 365 1.17 23.43 -10.12
N GLU A 366 2.19 23.07 -9.34
CA GLU A 366 3.58 23.22 -9.78
C GLU A 366 3.85 22.37 -11.02
N LYS A 367 4.57 22.95 -11.97
CA LYS A 367 4.86 22.28 -13.24
C LYS A 367 6.05 21.33 -13.09
N ALA A 368 5.94 20.16 -13.71
CA ALA A 368 7.04 19.18 -13.74
C ALA A 368 8.23 19.62 -14.61
N HIS A 369 7.93 20.43 -15.62
CA HIS A 369 8.83 21.04 -16.59
C HIS A 369 8.14 22.30 -17.16
N PRO A 370 8.88 23.29 -17.68
CA PRO A 370 8.30 24.58 -18.09
C PRO A 370 7.12 24.48 -19.06
N HIS A 371 7.11 23.44 -19.89
CA HIS A 371 6.08 23.17 -20.91
C HIS A 371 4.93 22.27 -20.44
N ALA A 372 4.90 21.86 -19.17
CA ALA A 372 3.78 21.07 -18.65
C ALA A 372 2.49 21.92 -18.62
N GLU A 373 1.40 21.32 -19.07
CA GLU A 373 0.08 21.94 -19.05
C GLU A 373 -0.62 21.76 -17.69
N ALA A 374 -0.47 20.58 -17.06
CA ALA A 374 -1.00 20.34 -15.72
C ALA A 374 0.09 20.28 -14.63
N GLY A 375 -0.38 20.44 -13.40
CA GLY A 375 0.43 20.35 -12.19
C GLY A 375 0.97 18.95 -11.90
N VAL A 376 1.78 18.84 -10.86
CA VAL A 376 2.37 17.58 -10.38
C VAL A 376 1.52 16.86 -9.33
N GLY A 377 0.48 17.50 -8.78
CA GLY A 377 -0.42 16.85 -7.82
C GLY A 377 -1.10 15.61 -8.41
N LEU A 378 -1.35 14.59 -7.57
CA LEU A 378 -1.82 13.28 -8.02
C LEU A 378 -3.09 13.36 -8.87
N LEU A 379 -4.11 14.09 -8.42
CA LEU A 379 -5.36 14.25 -9.16
C LEU A 379 -5.17 15.11 -10.42
N SER A 380 -4.32 16.13 -10.35
CA SER A 380 -4.05 17.04 -11.47
C SER A 380 -3.32 16.33 -12.60
N ALA A 381 -2.28 15.58 -12.26
CA ALA A 381 -1.50 14.78 -13.20
C ALA A 381 -2.32 13.62 -13.77
N ALA A 382 -3.07 12.90 -12.93
CA ALA A 382 -3.93 11.81 -13.39
C ALA A 382 -5.02 12.30 -14.35
N LYS A 383 -5.62 13.47 -14.11
CA LYS A 383 -6.63 14.07 -14.98
C LYS A 383 -6.07 14.50 -16.34
N GLU A 384 -4.83 14.99 -16.36
CA GLU A 384 -4.12 15.29 -17.62
C GLU A 384 -3.88 14.01 -18.43
N LEU A 385 -3.41 12.95 -17.77
CA LEU A 385 -3.12 11.67 -18.40
C LEU A 385 -4.40 11.00 -18.93
N SER A 386 -5.50 11.04 -18.18
CA SER A 386 -6.80 10.49 -18.62
C SER A 386 -7.43 11.27 -19.78
N SER A 387 -7.12 12.56 -19.93
CA SER A 387 -7.62 13.39 -21.04
C SER A 387 -6.86 13.16 -22.34
N ARG A 388 -5.57 12.76 -22.26
CA ARG A 388 -4.74 12.44 -23.44
C ARG A 388 -5.10 11.08 -24.06
N HIS A 389 -5.84 10.23 -23.34
CA HIS A 389 -6.31 8.91 -23.76
C HIS A 389 -7.22 8.93 -25.00
N THR A 390 -7.81 10.08 -25.36
CA THR A 390 -8.67 10.20 -26.54
C THR A 390 -7.91 10.43 -27.86
N GLN A 391 -6.57 10.55 -27.85
CA GLN A 391 -5.77 10.72 -29.06
C GLN A 391 -5.06 9.41 -29.45
N SER A 392 -5.23 8.99 -30.71
CA SER A 392 -4.99 7.65 -31.26
C SER A 392 -3.52 7.17 -31.38
N TYR A 393 -2.68 7.35 -30.36
CA TYR A 393 -1.33 6.77 -30.30
C TYR A 393 -1.14 5.80 -29.12
N SER A 394 -0.57 4.63 -29.42
CA SER A 394 -0.19 3.51 -28.53
C SER A 394 -0.85 3.51 -27.15
N THR A 395 -2.05 2.93 -27.08
CA THR A 395 -2.86 2.77 -25.86
C THR A 395 -2.05 2.18 -24.70
N ASP A 396 -1.23 1.16 -24.95
CA ASP A 396 -0.54 0.40 -23.90
C ASP A 396 0.49 1.24 -23.12
N TYR A 397 1.11 2.25 -23.75
CA TYR A 397 2.13 3.08 -23.10
C TYR A 397 1.50 4.13 -22.18
N HIS A 398 0.31 4.62 -22.50
CA HIS A 398 -0.39 5.64 -21.70
C HIS A 398 -1.16 5.04 -20.51
N HIS A 399 -1.65 3.80 -20.64
CA HIS A 399 -2.32 3.08 -19.55
C HIS A 399 -1.42 2.95 -18.31
N GLY A 400 -0.18 2.50 -18.47
CA GLY A 400 0.74 2.30 -17.34
C GLY A 400 1.09 3.56 -16.54
N TYR A 401 1.00 4.76 -17.11
CA TYR A 401 1.22 6.00 -16.36
C TYR A 401 0.00 6.40 -15.55
N PHE A 402 -1.21 6.25 -16.08
CA PHE A 402 -2.43 6.58 -15.35
C PHE A 402 -2.65 5.59 -14.19
N ASP A 403 -2.50 4.30 -14.45
CA ASP A 403 -2.71 3.23 -13.46
C ASP A 403 -1.79 3.41 -12.25
N ARG A 404 -0.54 3.87 -12.46
CA ARG A 404 0.37 4.25 -11.37
C ARG A 404 -0.25 5.25 -10.39
N TYR A 405 -0.91 6.30 -10.88
CA TYR A 405 -1.53 7.29 -9.99
C TYR A 405 -2.73 6.70 -9.26
N VAL A 406 -3.49 5.82 -9.93
CA VAL A 406 -4.58 5.07 -9.29
C VAL A 406 -4.04 4.20 -8.15
N ASP A 407 -2.97 3.46 -8.38
CA ASP A 407 -2.36 2.57 -7.37
C ASP A 407 -1.84 3.37 -6.17
N VAL A 408 -1.10 4.47 -6.42
CA VAL A 408 -0.63 5.37 -5.35
C VAL A 408 -1.81 5.96 -4.56
N LEU A 409 -2.89 6.38 -5.24
CA LEU A 409 -4.09 6.91 -4.58
C LEU A 409 -4.81 5.85 -3.75
N LYS A 410 -4.89 4.60 -4.22
CA LYS A 410 -5.48 3.50 -3.46
C LYS A 410 -4.70 3.21 -2.18
N GLU A 411 -3.37 3.22 -2.24
CA GLU A 411 -2.54 3.07 -1.04
C GLU A 411 -2.74 4.25 -0.07
N LEU A 412 -2.78 5.48 -0.59
CA LEU A 412 -2.98 6.68 0.23
C LEU A 412 -4.38 6.73 0.85
N GLN A 413 -5.43 6.31 0.14
CA GLN A 413 -6.81 6.31 0.63
C GLN A 413 -7.01 5.41 1.86
N GLN A 414 -6.10 4.47 2.12
CA GLN A 414 -6.13 3.63 3.32
C GLN A 414 -5.80 4.41 4.60
N GLN A 415 -5.28 5.64 4.49
CA GLN A 415 -5.04 6.54 5.62
C GLN A 415 -6.29 7.36 5.94
N GLN A 416 -6.62 7.51 7.22
CA GLN A 416 -7.88 8.10 7.66
C GLN A 416 -8.04 9.56 7.19
N GLU A 417 -6.99 10.37 7.35
CA GLU A 417 -7.04 11.79 7.01
C GLU A 417 -7.13 12.04 5.50
N ILE A 418 -6.52 11.16 4.70
CA ILE A 418 -6.66 11.21 3.24
C ILE A 418 -8.08 10.82 2.84
N TYR A 419 -8.61 9.72 3.39
CA TYR A 419 -9.97 9.28 3.14
C TYR A 419 -11.00 10.39 3.47
N LYS A 420 -10.84 11.04 4.62
CA LYS A 420 -11.68 12.16 5.05
C LYS A 420 -11.57 13.33 4.08
N TRP A 421 -10.35 13.78 3.75
CA TRP A 421 -10.11 14.87 2.81
C TRP A 421 -10.75 14.60 1.44
N MET A 422 -10.60 13.37 0.92
CA MET A 422 -11.17 12.95 -0.36
C MET A 422 -12.70 12.91 -0.30
N SER A 423 -13.27 12.40 0.79
CA SER A 423 -14.74 12.31 0.97
C SER A 423 -15.39 13.70 0.93
N GLU A 424 -14.78 14.69 1.58
CA GLU A 424 -15.22 16.09 1.56
C GLU A 424 -15.10 16.75 0.17
N ARG A 425 -14.26 16.20 -0.70
CA ARG A 425 -13.84 16.80 -1.98
C ARG A 425 -14.15 15.91 -3.19
N ARG A 426 -15.26 15.19 -3.13
CA ARG A 426 -15.68 14.25 -4.17
C ARG A 426 -15.75 14.85 -5.58
N SER A 427 -16.09 16.13 -5.72
CA SER A 427 -16.12 16.82 -7.02
C SER A 427 -14.77 16.83 -7.75
N LEU A 428 -13.65 16.70 -7.03
CA LEU A 428 -12.29 16.76 -7.61
C LEU A 428 -11.82 15.44 -8.20
N TRP A 429 -12.33 14.31 -7.71
CA TRP A 429 -11.90 12.97 -8.11
C TRP A 429 -13.05 12.04 -8.52
N GLY A 430 -14.31 12.48 -8.47
CA GLY A 430 -15.46 11.65 -8.86
C GLY A 430 -15.36 11.10 -10.28
N TRP A 431 -14.63 11.80 -11.16
CA TRP A 431 -14.31 11.33 -12.51
C TRP A 431 -13.43 10.07 -12.54
N MET A 432 -12.69 9.74 -11.48
CA MET A 432 -11.83 8.55 -11.38
C MET A 432 -12.31 7.49 -10.38
N GLU A 433 -13.52 7.67 -9.84
CA GLU A 433 -14.08 6.82 -8.79
C GLU A 433 -14.18 5.33 -9.17
N GLN A 434 -14.48 5.03 -10.43
CA GLN A 434 -14.55 3.66 -10.94
C GLN A 434 -13.22 2.90 -10.82
N TRP A 435 -12.10 3.58 -11.06
CA TRP A 435 -10.76 2.96 -11.00
C TRP A 435 -10.31 2.72 -9.57
N LEU A 436 -10.60 3.66 -8.66
CA LEU A 436 -10.28 3.52 -7.24
C LEU A 436 -11.04 2.38 -6.57
N ARG A 437 -12.24 2.02 -7.06
CA ARG A 437 -13.06 0.91 -6.53
C ARG A 437 -12.70 -0.47 -7.11
N SER A 438 -11.94 -0.52 -8.21
CA SER A 438 -11.65 -1.77 -8.93
C SER A 438 -10.40 -2.46 -8.37
N ASP A 439 -10.53 -3.23 -7.28
CA ASP A 439 -9.40 -3.92 -6.63
C ASP A 439 -9.11 -5.36 -7.12
N LEU A 440 -9.75 -5.86 -8.18
CA LEU A 440 -9.73 -7.32 -8.47
C LEU A 440 -9.32 -7.77 -9.88
N VAL A 441 -8.91 -6.88 -10.79
CA VAL A 441 -8.65 -7.28 -12.20
C VAL A 441 -7.18 -7.22 -12.61
N SER A 442 -6.38 -6.32 -12.04
CA SER A 442 -5.02 -6.03 -12.54
C SER A 442 -3.98 -7.12 -12.26
N ALA A 443 -4.22 -8.03 -11.31
CA ALA A 443 -3.32 -9.17 -11.08
C ALA A 443 -3.39 -10.23 -12.20
N SER A 444 -4.43 -10.21 -13.04
CA SER A 444 -4.66 -11.23 -14.08
C SER A 444 -4.17 -10.83 -15.48
N GLN A 445 -3.87 -9.55 -15.73
CA GLN A 445 -3.47 -9.07 -17.06
C GLN A 445 -1.96 -9.01 -17.31
N HIS A 446 -1.12 -9.14 -16.28
CA HIS A 446 0.34 -9.17 -16.46
C HIS A 446 0.95 -10.56 -16.64
N GLN A 447 0.15 -11.64 -16.70
CA GLN A 447 0.65 -13.01 -16.87
C GLN A 447 0.18 -13.77 -18.11
N SER A 448 -0.44 -13.13 -19.10
CA SER A 448 -0.84 -13.88 -20.31
C SER A 448 -0.87 -13.02 -21.56
N ARG A 449 0.25 -12.95 -22.27
CA ARG A 449 0.29 -12.82 -23.74
C ARG A 449 1.73 -12.95 -24.27
N SER A 450 2.21 -14.18 -24.32
CA SER A 450 3.25 -14.57 -25.26
C SER A 450 2.94 -15.99 -25.69
N ASP A 451 2.10 -16.15 -26.70
CA ASP A 451 2.17 -17.29 -27.62
C ASP A 451 1.39 -17.01 -28.91
N TYR A 452 1.99 -17.47 -30.01
CA TYR A 452 1.59 -17.42 -31.43
C TYR A 452 1.90 -16.13 -32.22
N LEU A 453 3.01 -16.16 -32.98
CA LEU A 453 3.01 -16.44 -34.42
C LEU A 453 4.45 -16.38 -35.00
N SER A 454 5.00 -17.52 -35.42
CA SER A 454 5.56 -17.72 -36.77
C SER A 454 6.27 -19.08 -36.88
N GLY A 455 5.80 -19.91 -37.81
CA GLY A 455 6.44 -21.17 -38.21
C GLY A 455 6.91 -21.13 -39.67
N ARG A 456 7.87 -22.03 -39.96
CA ARG A 456 8.52 -22.41 -41.25
C ARG A 456 9.54 -21.40 -41.82
N ASP A 457 10.76 -21.80 -42.21
CA ASP A 457 11.20 -23.03 -42.89
C ASP A 457 12.72 -23.33 -42.72
N GLY A 458 13.08 -24.63 -42.74
CA GLY A 458 14.33 -25.15 -43.34
C GLY A 458 15.56 -25.45 -42.45
N GLY A 459 15.80 -26.73 -42.10
CA GLY A 459 17.10 -27.26 -41.57
C GLY A 459 18.13 -27.59 -42.69
N PRO A 460 19.25 -28.37 -42.47
CA PRO A 460 19.66 -29.15 -41.28
C PRO A 460 21.19 -29.19 -40.90
N MET A 461 21.52 -29.88 -39.77
CA MET A 461 22.79 -30.57 -39.35
C MET A 461 23.81 -29.91 -38.37
N HIS A 462 23.63 -30.18 -37.05
CA HIS A 462 24.53 -30.66 -35.94
C HIS A 462 26.07 -30.40 -35.89
N PRO A 463 26.79 -30.53 -34.72
CA PRO A 463 26.39 -30.66 -33.30
C PRO A 463 27.22 -29.84 -32.25
N SER A 464 26.77 -29.91 -30.98
CA SER A 464 27.52 -29.80 -29.70
C SER A 464 27.85 -28.43 -29.07
N GLY A 465 27.40 -28.25 -27.81
CA GLY A 465 27.97 -27.34 -26.82
C GLY A 465 26.96 -26.52 -25.99
N THR A 466 26.30 -27.14 -25.02
CA THR A 466 25.55 -26.45 -23.94
C THR A 466 26.47 -25.51 -23.14
N ILE A 467 26.05 -24.31 -22.72
CA ILE A 467 25.58 -23.98 -21.36
C ILE A 467 24.97 -22.55 -21.39
N ARG A 468 23.70 -22.42 -20.96
CA ARG A 468 22.99 -21.16 -20.63
C ARG A 468 22.79 -21.14 -19.11
N CYS A 469 23.06 -19.99 -18.48
CA CYS A 469 22.85 -19.75 -17.06
C CYS A 469 21.56 -18.95 -16.85
N HIS A 470 20.54 -19.58 -16.27
CA HIS A 470 19.41 -18.91 -15.64
C HIS A 470 19.49 -19.23 -14.14
N ASN A 471 19.63 -18.19 -13.30
CA ASN A 471 19.61 -18.33 -11.85
C ASN A 471 18.16 -18.31 -11.36
N HIS A 472 17.52 -19.48 -11.39
CA HIS A 472 16.55 -19.89 -10.38
C HIS A 472 17.23 -20.95 -9.52
N SER A 473 17.23 -20.77 -8.20
CA SER A 473 17.86 -21.72 -7.27
C SER A 473 16.77 -22.38 -6.44
N ASP A 474 16.32 -23.54 -6.93
CA ASP A 474 15.73 -24.60 -6.11
C ASP A 474 16.86 -25.53 -5.62
N SER A 475 16.68 -26.10 -4.44
CA SER A 475 17.39 -27.31 -4.03
C SER A 475 16.39 -28.37 -3.63
N ASP A 476 16.24 -29.37 -4.50
CA ASP A 476 15.58 -30.65 -4.23
C ASP A 476 16.40 -31.52 -3.26
N ILE A 477 15.71 -32.21 -2.36
CA ILE A 477 16.10 -33.55 -1.93
C ILE A 477 15.01 -34.52 -2.37
N ASN A 478 15.44 -35.37 -3.29
CA ASN A 478 14.75 -36.49 -3.92
C ASN A 478 14.46 -37.62 -2.91
N ALA A 479 13.22 -38.15 -2.90
CA ALA A 479 12.94 -39.55 -2.57
C ALA A 479 11.51 -39.95 -2.99
N GLY A 480 11.44 -40.80 -4.02
CA GLY A 480 10.54 -41.97 -3.99
C GLY A 480 9.21 -41.87 -4.73
N MET A 481 9.17 -42.48 -5.92
CA MET A 481 8.12 -43.38 -6.44
C MET A 481 6.69 -43.21 -5.88
N ASN A 482 5.76 -42.76 -6.72
CA ASN A 482 4.71 -43.66 -7.25
C ASN A 482 3.89 -42.97 -8.35
N ASP A 483 3.75 -43.66 -9.47
CA ASP A 483 2.66 -43.49 -10.43
C ASP A 483 1.33 -43.87 -9.74
N SER A 484 0.34 -43.00 -9.83
CA SER A 484 -1.07 -43.38 -9.83
C SER A 484 -1.87 -42.27 -10.50
N GLU A 485 -2.34 -42.59 -11.71
CA GLU A 485 -3.49 -41.97 -12.35
C GLU A 485 -4.68 -42.10 -11.39
N ASP A 486 -5.28 -40.99 -10.96
CA ASP A 486 -6.63 -40.98 -10.42
C ASP A 486 -7.32 -39.69 -10.88
N GLU A 487 -8.41 -39.91 -11.62
CA GLU A 487 -9.44 -38.95 -11.94
C GLU A 487 -10.01 -38.39 -10.63
N ASP A 488 -10.00 -37.08 -10.43
CA ASP A 488 -10.82 -36.50 -9.36
C ASP A 488 -11.58 -35.25 -9.80
N ASP A 489 -12.88 -35.43 -9.62
CA ASP A 489 -14.04 -34.59 -9.87
C ASP A 489 -14.05 -33.41 -8.87
N ASP A 490 -13.54 -32.25 -9.28
CA ASP A 490 -13.60 -31.00 -8.51
C ASP A 490 -15.03 -30.43 -8.47
N SER A 491 -15.92 -31.14 -7.79
CA SER A 491 -17.17 -30.61 -7.27
C SER A 491 -16.85 -29.57 -6.17
N ARG A 492 -16.69 -28.33 -6.63
CA ARG A 492 -16.52 -27.11 -5.85
C ARG A 492 -17.59 -27.00 -4.76
N TYR A 493 -17.30 -27.49 -3.56
CA TYR A 493 -18.04 -27.20 -2.34
C TYR A 493 -17.88 -25.72 -2.00
N GLY A 494 -18.89 -24.92 -2.34
CA GLY A 494 -19.04 -23.55 -1.84
C GLY A 494 -19.41 -23.57 -0.36
N LEU A 495 -18.42 -23.36 0.50
CA LEU A 495 -18.65 -22.95 1.89
C LEU A 495 -18.86 -21.42 1.96
N PRO A 496 -19.70 -20.94 2.89
CA PRO A 496 -20.20 -19.57 2.88
C PRO A 496 -19.11 -18.58 3.29
N TYR A 497 -18.72 -17.71 2.35
CA TYR A 497 -17.89 -16.55 2.62
C TYR A 497 -18.73 -15.49 3.33
N GLU A 498 -18.63 -15.45 4.65
CA GLU A 498 -18.92 -14.26 5.45
C GLU A 498 -17.71 -13.32 5.38
N HIS A 499 -17.57 -12.52 4.32
CA HIS A 499 -16.74 -11.31 4.32
C HIS A 499 -17.14 -10.41 3.15
N ASP A 500 -18.18 -9.59 3.36
CA ASP A 500 -18.56 -8.51 2.44
C ASP A 500 -19.32 -7.38 3.16
N ASN A 501 -18.98 -7.08 4.42
CA ASN A 501 -19.74 -6.14 5.27
C ASN A 501 -19.05 -4.77 5.50
N TYR A 502 -18.34 -4.23 4.51
CA TYR A 502 -17.77 -2.87 4.61
C TYR A 502 -18.00 -1.96 3.39
N MET A 503 -18.96 -2.29 2.52
CA MET A 503 -19.41 -1.38 1.46
C MET A 503 -20.93 -1.38 1.40
N ASN A 504 -21.58 -0.43 2.08
CA ASN A 504 -23.02 -0.11 2.04
C ASN A 504 -24.01 -1.27 2.29
N GLU A 505 -24.56 -1.31 3.52
CA GLU A 505 -25.81 -1.99 3.86
C GLU A 505 -27.00 -1.24 3.23
N GLY A 506 -27.14 -1.34 1.91
CA GLY A 506 -28.34 -0.86 1.22
C GLY A 506 -29.43 -1.92 1.24
N ARG A 507 -30.69 -1.51 1.46
CA ARG A 507 -31.86 -2.37 1.26
C ARG A 507 -32.68 -1.91 0.07
N VAL A 508 -33.39 -2.85 -0.54
CA VAL A 508 -34.30 -2.59 -1.67
C VAL A 508 -35.72 -2.85 -1.19
N ILE A 509 -36.58 -1.84 -1.29
CA ILE A 509 -38.01 -1.98 -0.99
C ILE A 509 -38.73 -2.31 -2.28
N VAL A 510 -39.36 -3.48 -2.34
CA VAL A 510 -40.20 -3.90 -3.46
C VAL A 510 -41.65 -3.62 -3.10
N SER A 511 -42.34 -2.86 -3.94
CA SER A 511 -43.74 -2.45 -3.74
C SER A 511 -44.56 -2.61 -5.01
N SER A 512 -45.89 -2.60 -4.87
CA SER A 512 -46.84 -2.63 -6.00
C SER A 512 -46.72 -3.85 -6.92
N ALA A 513 -46.09 -4.95 -6.50
CA ALA A 513 -46.17 -6.21 -7.22
C ALA A 513 -47.60 -6.78 -7.12
N GLY A 514 -48.13 -7.30 -8.23
CA GLY A 514 -49.41 -8.03 -8.25
C GLY A 514 -49.45 -9.25 -7.32
N ILE A 515 -48.27 -9.78 -6.96
CA ILE A 515 -48.13 -10.83 -5.95
C ILE A 515 -47.74 -10.21 -4.62
N ASN A 516 -48.67 -10.21 -3.67
CA ASN A 516 -48.45 -9.59 -2.36
C ASN A 516 -47.23 -10.18 -1.61
N ALA A 517 -46.96 -11.47 -1.79
CA ALA A 517 -45.82 -12.15 -1.16
C ALA A 517 -44.45 -11.63 -1.65
N VAL A 518 -44.37 -11.07 -2.86
CA VAL A 518 -43.15 -10.49 -3.43
C VAL A 518 -42.85 -9.10 -2.83
N ASN A 519 -43.87 -8.35 -2.40
CA ASN A 519 -43.66 -7.03 -1.81
C ASN A 519 -42.93 -7.11 -0.44
N GLY A 520 -42.11 -6.12 -0.13
CA GLY A 520 -41.43 -5.96 1.17
C GLY A 520 -39.96 -5.55 1.04
N ASP A 521 -39.26 -5.62 2.18
CA ASP A 521 -37.86 -5.19 2.30
C ASP A 521 -36.91 -6.34 1.97
N TYR A 522 -36.07 -6.15 0.96
CA TYR A 522 -35.03 -7.08 0.55
C TYR A 522 -33.68 -6.65 1.11
N MET A 523 -33.09 -7.54 1.90
CA MET A 523 -31.79 -7.35 2.52
C MET A 523 -30.68 -7.85 1.60
N ARG A 524 -29.55 -7.15 1.53
CA ARG A 524 -28.41 -7.61 0.74
C ARG A 524 -27.87 -8.93 1.32
N ASN A 525 -27.54 -9.88 0.46
CA ASN A 525 -26.92 -11.15 0.82
C ASN A 525 -25.97 -11.61 -0.29
N GLY A 526 -24.75 -11.09 -0.20
CA GLY A 526 -23.67 -11.36 -1.13
C GLY A 526 -23.85 -10.68 -2.49
N SER A 527 -23.20 -11.27 -3.49
CA SER A 527 -23.19 -10.81 -4.87
C SER A 527 -23.43 -11.97 -5.83
N PHE A 528 -23.99 -11.66 -7.01
CA PHE A 528 -24.17 -12.62 -8.10
C PHE A 528 -24.04 -11.88 -9.44
N ASP A 529 -23.36 -12.47 -10.42
CA ASP A 529 -22.95 -11.79 -11.68
C ASP A 529 -22.29 -10.42 -11.43
N ASN A 530 -21.42 -10.35 -10.41
CA ASN A 530 -20.67 -9.16 -9.98
C ASN A 530 -21.52 -7.96 -9.51
N VAL A 531 -22.82 -8.13 -9.24
CA VAL A 531 -23.68 -7.08 -8.63
C VAL A 531 -24.27 -7.59 -7.32
N ALA A 532 -24.78 -6.67 -6.50
CA ALA A 532 -25.41 -7.00 -5.22
C ALA A 532 -26.63 -7.91 -5.42
N LYS A 533 -26.72 -8.97 -4.62
CA LYS A 533 -27.87 -9.85 -4.52
C LYS A 533 -28.66 -9.51 -3.26
N TYR A 534 -29.98 -9.54 -3.35
CA TYR A 534 -30.86 -9.26 -2.21
C TYR A 534 -31.84 -10.41 -1.97
N TYR A 535 -32.32 -10.57 -0.74
CA TYR A 535 -33.28 -11.61 -0.38
C TYR A 535 -34.31 -11.11 0.62
N LYS A 536 -35.45 -11.80 0.63
CA LYS A 536 -36.52 -11.65 1.60
C LYS A 536 -37.17 -13.01 1.86
N THR A 537 -37.51 -13.30 3.11
CA THR A 537 -38.35 -14.46 3.45
C THR A 537 -39.83 -14.08 3.38
N GLY A 538 -40.68 -15.03 2.96
CA GLY A 538 -42.12 -14.81 2.89
C GLY A 538 -42.91 -16.08 2.63
N LEU A 539 -44.25 -15.99 2.74
CA LEU A 539 -45.14 -17.10 2.46
C LEU A 539 -45.52 -17.14 0.99
N TRP A 540 -45.24 -18.26 0.32
CA TRP A 540 -45.67 -18.56 -1.04
C TRP A 540 -46.37 -19.92 -1.07
N LYS A 541 -47.64 -19.96 -1.53
CA LYS A 541 -48.48 -21.18 -1.58
C LYS A 541 -48.44 -21.96 -0.25
N ASP A 542 -48.66 -21.25 0.85
CA ASP A 542 -48.66 -21.77 2.24
C ASP A 542 -47.33 -22.39 2.72
N ARG A 543 -46.21 -22.06 2.06
CA ARG A 543 -44.86 -22.47 2.45
C ARG A 543 -43.97 -21.26 2.67
N GLU A 544 -43.07 -21.35 3.65
CA GLU A 544 -42.03 -20.34 3.85
C GLU A 544 -40.94 -20.53 2.79
N GLU A 545 -40.77 -19.50 1.96
CA GLU A 545 -39.83 -19.50 0.84
C GLU A 545 -38.93 -18.25 0.90
N VAL A 546 -37.80 -18.32 0.19
CA VAL A 546 -36.84 -17.22 0.07
C VAL A 546 -36.97 -16.60 -1.33
N PHE A 547 -37.48 -15.38 -1.38
CA PHE A 547 -37.48 -14.57 -2.58
C PHE A 547 -36.10 -13.94 -2.75
N SER A 548 -35.51 -14.09 -3.93
CA SER A 548 -34.21 -13.55 -4.28
C SER A 548 -34.35 -12.51 -5.40
N LEU A 549 -33.65 -11.39 -5.26
CA LEU A 549 -33.49 -10.36 -6.27
C LEU A 549 -32.03 -10.38 -6.74
N PHE A 550 -31.79 -10.71 -8.00
CA PHE A 550 -30.45 -10.89 -8.55
C PHE A 550 -30.39 -10.60 -10.04
N ARG A 551 -29.18 -10.38 -10.55
CA ARG A 551 -28.91 -10.33 -11.99
C ARG A 551 -28.24 -11.61 -12.45
N CYS A 552 -28.62 -12.14 -13.61
CA CYS A 552 -27.93 -13.27 -14.21
C CYS A 552 -27.64 -13.03 -15.70
N ARG A 553 -26.65 -13.77 -16.22
CA ARG A 553 -26.29 -13.81 -17.63
C ARG A 553 -27.04 -14.96 -18.30
N LEU A 554 -27.82 -14.65 -19.32
CA LEU A 554 -28.57 -15.61 -20.12
C LEU A 554 -27.68 -16.26 -21.18
N SER A 555 -28.18 -17.34 -21.80
CA SER A 555 -27.47 -18.09 -22.85
C SER A 555 -27.16 -17.25 -24.11
N ASP A 556 -27.93 -16.21 -24.37
CA ASP A 556 -27.72 -15.25 -25.45
C ASP A 556 -26.71 -14.14 -25.10
N GLN A 557 -25.99 -14.28 -23.98
CA GLN A 557 -25.04 -13.32 -23.42
C GLN A 557 -25.66 -12.01 -22.91
N THR A 558 -26.98 -11.86 -22.96
CA THR A 558 -27.65 -10.71 -22.34
C THR A 558 -27.73 -10.89 -20.82
N ARG A 559 -27.77 -9.79 -20.08
CA ARG A 559 -28.03 -9.82 -18.63
C ARG A 559 -29.43 -9.31 -18.33
N ARG A 560 -30.07 -9.89 -17.32
CA ARG A 560 -31.38 -9.46 -16.83
C ARG A 560 -31.46 -9.58 -15.32
N TRP A 561 -32.23 -8.69 -14.72
CA TRP A 561 -32.63 -8.77 -13.33
C TRP A 561 -33.85 -9.67 -13.18
N TYR A 562 -33.91 -10.40 -12.07
CA TYR A 562 -35.00 -11.31 -11.73
C TYR A 562 -35.39 -11.17 -10.26
N ILE A 563 -36.69 -11.30 -10.00
CA ILE A 563 -37.23 -11.63 -8.67
C ILE A 563 -37.79 -13.05 -8.75
N SER A 564 -37.15 -13.98 -8.04
CA SER A 564 -37.46 -15.41 -8.16
C SER A 564 -37.33 -16.14 -6.83
N ILE A 565 -37.98 -17.30 -6.71
CA ILE A 565 -37.61 -18.30 -5.69
C ILE A 565 -36.55 -19.21 -6.30
N VAL A 566 -35.37 -19.24 -5.67
CA VAL A 566 -34.24 -20.07 -6.09
C VAL A 566 -34.18 -21.30 -5.18
N PRO A 567 -34.25 -22.55 -5.72
CA PRO A 567 -34.18 -23.75 -4.91
C PRO A 567 -32.89 -23.81 -4.08
N LYS A 568 -32.96 -24.42 -2.89
CA LYS A 568 -31.79 -24.59 -2.01
C LYS A 568 -30.67 -25.32 -2.76
N ASN A 569 -29.44 -24.83 -2.61
CA ASN A 569 -28.22 -25.37 -3.21
C ASN A 569 -28.15 -25.31 -4.74
N ILE A 570 -28.96 -24.47 -5.40
CA ILE A 570 -28.88 -24.22 -6.84
C ILE A 570 -28.46 -22.77 -7.09
N ALA A 571 -27.61 -22.55 -8.09
CA ALA A 571 -27.21 -21.20 -8.50
C ALA A 571 -28.42 -20.44 -9.10
N PRO A 572 -28.59 -19.13 -8.82
CA PRO A 572 -29.63 -18.33 -9.46
C PRO A 572 -29.46 -18.24 -10.98
N GLY A 573 -30.56 -18.06 -11.71
CA GLY A 573 -30.62 -17.99 -13.16
C GLY A 573 -30.73 -19.34 -13.87
N THR A 574 -31.15 -20.39 -13.16
CA THR A 574 -31.39 -21.71 -13.78
C THR A 574 -32.84 -21.88 -14.20
N ASN A 575 -33.12 -22.84 -15.08
CA ASN A 575 -34.49 -23.20 -15.46
C ASN A 575 -35.31 -23.85 -14.33
N LYS A 576 -34.72 -24.04 -13.14
CA LYS A 576 -35.40 -24.55 -11.93
C LYS A 576 -35.92 -23.43 -11.04
N ASP A 577 -35.56 -22.18 -11.34
CA ASP A 577 -36.00 -21.01 -10.60
C ASP A 577 -37.48 -20.73 -10.92
N ILE A 578 -38.22 -20.22 -9.93
CA ILE A 578 -39.59 -19.75 -10.15
C ILE A 578 -39.54 -18.24 -10.31
N ASP A 579 -39.53 -17.77 -11.57
CA ASP A 579 -39.43 -16.36 -11.91
C ASP A 579 -40.78 -15.65 -11.85
N PHE A 580 -40.86 -14.56 -11.07
CA PHE A 580 -42.07 -13.73 -10.95
C PHE A 580 -42.00 -12.49 -11.85
N TYR A 581 -40.86 -11.80 -11.81
CA TYR A 581 -40.66 -10.55 -12.54
C TYR A 581 -39.25 -10.50 -13.11
N SER A 582 -39.08 -9.82 -14.24
CA SER A 582 -37.78 -9.58 -14.84
C SER A 582 -37.64 -8.16 -15.38
N ALA A 583 -36.42 -7.63 -15.40
CA ALA A 583 -36.12 -6.33 -15.98
C ALA A 583 -34.84 -6.40 -16.82
N PRO A 584 -34.69 -5.59 -17.88
CA PRO A 584 -33.44 -5.50 -18.62
C PRO A 584 -32.32 -4.99 -17.71
N ALA A 585 -31.10 -5.49 -17.93
CA ALA A 585 -29.91 -4.97 -17.26
C ALA A 585 -29.13 -4.03 -18.19
N LEU A 586 -28.46 -3.04 -17.61
CA LEU A 586 -27.57 -2.08 -18.27
C LEU A 586 -26.17 -2.67 -18.56
N ASN A 587 -25.91 -3.90 -18.13
CA ASN A 587 -24.63 -4.62 -18.25
C ASN A 587 -23.46 -4.00 -17.46
N ASP A 588 -23.74 -3.12 -16.48
CA ASP A 588 -22.73 -2.46 -15.64
C ASP A 588 -22.34 -3.30 -14.40
N HIS A 589 -21.08 -3.31 -13.99
CA HIS A 589 -20.61 -4.06 -12.82
C HIS A 589 -21.07 -3.48 -11.47
N CYS A 590 -21.61 -2.26 -11.44
CA CYS A 590 -22.19 -1.64 -10.23
C CYS A 590 -23.67 -1.27 -10.41
N GLU A 591 -24.37 -2.04 -11.23
CA GLU A 591 -25.78 -1.81 -11.53
C GLU A 591 -26.67 -2.13 -10.32
N TYR A 592 -27.63 -1.25 -10.04
CA TYR A 592 -28.72 -1.51 -9.10
C TYR A 592 -29.94 -2.07 -9.84
N PRO A 593 -30.79 -2.85 -9.17
CA PRO A 593 -32.08 -3.23 -9.72
C PRO A 593 -32.86 -1.99 -10.18
N PRO A 594 -33.43 -1.97 -11.40
CA PRO A 594 -34.10 -0.78 -11.91
C PRO A 594 -35.38 -0.48 -11.11
N GLU A 595 -35.74 0.80 -11.00
CA GLU A 595 -36.88 1.21 -10.17
C GLU A 595 -38.24 0.87 -10.79
N SER A 596 -38.37 0.92 -12.13
CA SER A 596 -39.69 0.90 -12.80
C SER A 596 -39.76 0.11 -14.11
N THR A 597 -38.68 -0.49 -14.61
CA THR A 597 -38.65 -1.20 -15.91
C THR A 597 -38.94 -2.71 -15.80
N TRP A 598 -39.65 -3.12 -14.74
CA TRP A 598 -39.99 -4.51 -14.49
C TRP A 598 -41.14 -4.97 -15.39
N ALA A 599 -41.06 -6.23 -15.81
CA ALA A 599 -42.10 -6.92 -16.58
C ALA A 599 -42.46 -8.23 -15.89
N THR A 600 -43.74 -8.59 -15.97
CA THR A 600 -44.29 -9.84 -15.46
C THR A 600 -43.71 -11.03 -16.21
N SER A 601 -43.09 -11.96 -15.49
CA SER A 601 -42.52 -13.18 -16.08
C SER A 601 -43.63 -14.13 -16.53
N LYS A 602 -43.41 -14.89 -17.61
CA LYS A 602 -44.42 -15.77 -18.23
C LYS A 602 -44.92 -16.94 -17.36
N GLY A 603 -44.27 -17.19 -16.22
CA GLY A 603 -44.60 -18.28 -15.30
C GLY A 603 -45.64 -17.86 -14.27
N GLU A 604 -45.16 -17.54 -13.06
CA GLU A 604 -46.01 -17.30 -11.89
C GLU A 604 -46.20 -15.80 -11.60
N GLY A 605 -45.72 -14.91 -12.46
CA GLY A 605 -45.87 -13.46 -12.33
C GLY A 605 -47.32 -13.00 -12.48
N LEU A 606 -47.73 -11.97 -11.72
CA LEU A 606 -49.01 -11.29 -11.89
C LEU A 606 -48.82 -9.78 -11.99
N ASP A 607 -49.62 -9.15 -12.86
CA ASP A 607 -49.68 -7.69 -12.95
C ASP A 607 -50.31 -7.07 -11.68
N PRO A 608 -49.90 -5.85 -11.30
CA PRO A 608 -48.88 -5.03 -11.96
C PRO A 608 -47.44 -5.48 -11.66
N PRO A 609 -46.46 -5.13 -12.52
CA PRO A 609 -45.05 -5.33 -12.20
C PRO A 609 -44.63 -4.47 -10.99
N PRO A 610 -43.60 -4.89 -10.23
CA PRO A 610 -43.16 -4.20 -9.04
C PRO A 610 -42.51 -2.84 -9.35
N THR A 611 -42.55 -1.97 -8.35
CA THR A 611 -41.74 -0.75 -8.25
C THR A 611 -40.73 -0.91 -7.12
N LEU A 612 -39.47 -0.60 -7.40
CA LEU A 612 -38.38 -0.73 -6.44
C LEU A 612 -37.91 0.64 -5.96
N THR A 613 -37.54 0.73 -4.69
CA THR A 613 -36.92 1.92 -4.10
C THR A 613 -35.71 1.52 -3.28
N TRP A 614 -34.57 2.16 -3.53
CA TRP A 614 -33.36 1.91 -2.77
C TRP A 614 -33.28 2.80 -1.54
N LYS A 615 -32.88 2.23 -0.39
CA LYS A 615 -32.57 2.99 0.83
C LYS A 615 -31.17 2.68 1.31
N SER A 616 -30.38 3.74 1.53
CA SER A 616 -29.13 3.68 2.28
C SER A 616 -29.46 3.83 3.76
N ASP A 617 -29.02 2.91 4.61
CA ASP A 617 -29.19 3.04 6.06
C ASP A 617 -28.11 3.93 6.72
N VAL A 618 -27.46 4.83 5.95
CA VAL A 618 -26.58 5.87 6.49
C VAL A 618 -27.44 6.95 7.15
N VAL A 619 -27.60 6.86 8.46
CA VAL A 619 -28.17 7.92 9.29
C VAL A 619 -27.18 9.07 9.31
N ILE A 620 -27.42 10.09 8.47
CA ILE A 620 -26.81 11.41 8.66
C ILE A 620 -27.58 12.04 9.83
N PRO A 621 -26.93 12.44 10.94
CA PRO A 621 -27.61 13.18 11.99
C PRO A 621 -28.11 14.50 11.40
N ASP A 622 -29.41 14.71 11.42
CA ASP A 622 -30.05 15.94 10.95
C ASP A 622 -29.44 17.14 11.70
N THR A 623 -28.72 18.00 10.98
CA THR A 623 -28.45 19.37 11.41
C THR A 623 -29.80 20.09 11.49
N GLU A 624 -30.17 20.51 12.71
CA GLU A 624 -31.32 21.36 12.96
C GLU A 624 -31.29 22.58 12.04
N GLU A 625 -32.28 22.66 11.15
CA GLU A 625 -32.56 23.84 10.34
C GLU A 625 -33.12 24.93 11.25
N ASP A 626 -32.38 26.04 11.37
CA ASP A 626 -32.83 27.29 11.98
C ASP A 626 -33.69 28.05 10.94
N PRO A 627 -34.98 28.34 11.22
CA PRO A 627 -35.82 29.08 10.29
C PRO A 627 -35.81 30.59 10.58
N SER A 628 -35.83 31.38 9.49
CA SER A 628 -36.05 32.85 9.40
C SER A 628 -34.78 33.73 9.59
N GLU A 629 -34.50 34.77 8.80
CA GLU A 629 -35.35 35.71 8.07
C GLU A 629 -34.74 36.22 6.76
N ASN A 630 -35.58 36.26 5.73
CA ASN A 630 -35.81 37.33 4.75
C ASN A 630 -34.68 38.33 4.42
N GLY A 631 -34.16 38.19 3.19
CA GLY A 631 -34.51 39.11 2.09
C GLY A 631 -34.01 40.55 2.16
N ARG A 632 -33.00 40.86 1.34
CA ARG A 632 -32.95 42.12 0.58
C ARG A 632 -32.04 42.00 -0.64
N MET A 633 -32.72 41.83 -1.76
CA MET A 633 -32.23 42.09 -3.11
C MET A 633 -32.07 43.60 -3.25
N LEU A 634 -30.84 44.09 -3.46
CA LEU A 634 -30.56 45.46 -3.87
C LEU A 634 -29.66 45.42 -5.10
N THR A 635 -30.28 45.75 -6.23
CA THR A 635 -29.70 46.16 -7.50
C THR A 635 -29.30 47.64 -7.40
N VAL A 636 -28.05 47.98 -7.77
CA VAL A 636 -27.59 49.32 -8.20
C VAL A 636 -26.37 49.06 -9.11
N GLU A 637 -26.50 49.15 -10.44
CA GLU A 637 -26.12 50.32 -11.29
C GLU A 637 -24.67 50.75 -11.03
N ASP A 638 -23.69 50.30 -11.83
CA ASP A 638 -23.27 50.89 -13.12
C ASP A 638 -23.21 52.42 -13.08
N ASP A 639 -22.06 52.95 -12.70
CA ASP A 639 -21.58 54.25 -13.17
C ASP A 639 -20.04 54.22 -13.18
N GLY A 640 -19.50 54.33 -14.39
CA GLY A 640 -18.06 54.44 -14.64
C GLY A 640 -17.54 55.82 -14.28
N ILE A 641 -16.31 55.86 -13.76
CA ILE A 641 -15.43 57.04 -13.80
C ILE A 641 -14.02 56.54 -14.13
N GLU A 642 -13.50 57.09 -15.23
CA GLU A 642 -12.14 56.95 -15.74
C GLU A 642 -11.10 57.69 -14.86
N ASP A 643 -9.84 57.30 -15.07
CA ASP A 643 -8.60 58.06 -14.87
C ASP A 643 -8.17 58.46 -13.44
N GLU A 644 -7.06 57.87 -12.97
CA GLU A 644 -5.74 58.52 -13.13
C GLU A 644 -4.61 57.59 -12.66
N ALA A 645 -3.52 57.63 -13.42
CA ALA A 645 -2.27 56.98 -13.13
C ALA A 645 -1.56 57.64 -11.94
N ASP A 646 -0.93 56.85 -11.07
CA ASP A 646 0.33 57.32 -10.48
C ASP A 646 1.32 56.19 -10.20
N GLN A 647 2.56 56.49 -10.54
CA GLN A 647 3.72 55.63 -10.47
C GLN A 647 4.33 55.71 -9.06
N GLY A 648 4.56 54.57 -8.42
CA GLY A 648 5.18 54.50 -7.09
C GLY A 648 6.20 53.38 -7.00
N GLN A 649 7.41 53.67 -7.45
CA GLN A 649 8.60 52.82 -7.40
C GLN A 649 9.21 52.78 -5.97
N MET A 650 9.86 51.65 -5.63
CA MET A 650 10.85 51.45 -4.57
C MET A 650 10.33 51.35 -3.11
N ARG A 651 10.86 50.51 -2.21
CA ARG A 651 12.19 49.87 -2.15
C ARG A 651 12.18 48.74 -1.12
N PHE A 652 13.03 47.74 -1.37
CA PHE A 652 13.60 46.82 -0.40
C PHE A 652 14.18 47.54 0.82
N LEU A 653 13.93 46.98 2.00
CA LEU A 653 14.90 46.76 3.08
C LEU A 653 14.53 45.47 3.81
#